data_AF-A0A0C9RSC5-F1
#
_entry.id   AF-A0A0C9RSC5-F1
#
_cell.length_a   1.000
_cell.length_b   1.000
_cell.length_c   1.000
_cell.angle_alpha   90.00
_cell.angle_beta   90.00
_cell.angle_gamma   90.00
#
_symmetry.space_group_name_H-M   'P 1'
#
loop_
_entity.id
_entity.type
_entity.pdbx_description
1 polymer ?
#
loop_
_entity_poly.entity_id
_entity_poly.type
_entity_poly.pdbx_seq_one_letter_code
_entity_poly.pdbx_strand_id
1 'polypeptide(L)'
;MGKGRVDMQVRSDGVAVVTISNPPVNSLSIPVLLGLKDKYEEAMQRDDVKAIVITGSNGKFSGGFDIGTLGNVQSGGELPKSVDISVGIITESLEGGRKPSVAAIEGLALGGGLEIAMACHGRIAAPQAQLGLPELQLGVIPGFGGTQRLPRLVGLSKALEMILLSKPIKSEEASELGLVDAIVAPAELLNTACRWALDIAECRRPWIRSLYRTDKLEPLGEAREILKFTRMQAQKRAANLKHPLVCLDVMEEGIVSGPMAGLRKEASSFQELLKSDTAKALIHIFFAQRSTSKVPGVTDLGLVPKRIRKVAVVGGGLMGSGIATALILSGYPVILKEVNDQFLQAGLDRIKANLKSRLKKGKMSQEKFDKTLSLVQGVLSYENFRDVDMVIEAVIENVNLKQQIFSDLERNCPQHCVLATNTSTIDLNLIGQKTDSQDRVVGAHFFSPAHIMPLLEIVRTEKTSPQVILDLMDVGKKIKKTPIVVGNCTGFAVNRMFFPYTQSALLLTDLGLDVYQIDRAITKFGMPMGPFRLADLVGFEVAVATGMQYLEHFSERVYKSLLLPMMLEDKRAGEKTRKGFYLYDDRRKAQPDPEIKKYIAKSRKMAGLISDGKPLSLTDKDIVEMVFFPVVNEACRVLDEGIAVQASDLDIASVMGMGFPPYRGGLIFWADSLGPEYIYSKLKIWYESYGDFFKPCTYLEERSVNKSKLSSPGKSMKARL
;
A
#
# COMPACT_ATOMS: atom_id res chain seq x y z
N MET A 1 -5.96 -26.97 0.12
CA MET A 1 -5.43 -26.58 -1.20
C MET A 1 -4.32 -27.54 -1.55
N GLY A 2 -4.32 -28.11 -2.76
CA GLY A 2 -3.27 -29.03 -3.20
C GLY A 2 -1.89 -28.35 -3.19
N LYS A 3 -0.82 -29.12 -2.94
CA LYS A 3 0.55 -28.62 -3.12
C LYS A 3 0.72 -28.16 -4.58
N GLY A 4 1.40 -27.04 -4.79
CA GLY A 4 1.77 -26.61 -6.14
C GLY A 4 2.53 -27.72 -6.86
N ARG A 5 2.23 -27.93 -8.14
CA ARG A 5 2.80 -29.00 -8.95
C ARG A 5 3.23 -28.50 -10.33
N VAL A 6 4.07 -29.30 -10.97
CA VAL A 6 4.53 -29.09 -12.35
C VAL A 6 4.26 -30.35 -13.13
N ASP A 7 3.43 -30.23 -14.15
CA ASP A 7 3.04 -31.34 -15.02
C ASP A 7 3.81 -31.22 -16.35
N MET A 8 4.11 -32.34 -17.00
CA MET A 8 4.73 -32.36 -18.32
C MET A 8 3.97 -33.31 -19.24
N GLN A 9 3.66 -32.85 -20.45
CA GLN A 9 3.07 -33.65 -21.53
C GLN A 9 3.91 -33.52 -22.79
N VAL A 10 4.33 -34.66 -23.36
CA VAL A 10 5.00 -34.67 -24.67
C VAL A 10 3.95 -34.77 -25.77
N ARG A 11 3.95 -33.80 -26.67
CA ARG A 11 3.07 -33.77 -27.85
C ARG A 11 3.60 -34.69 -28.95
N SER A 12 2.73 -35.08 -29.89
CA SER A 12 3.09 -35.93 -31.03
C SER A 12 4.12 -35.29 -31.98
N ASP A 13 4.28 -33.96 -31.93
CA ASP A 13 5.29 -33.20 -32.69
C ASP A 13 6.67 -33.18 -32.00
N GLY A 14 6.81 -33.81 -30.82
CA GLY A 14 8.04 -33.89 -30.05
C GLY A 14 8.27 -32.69 -29.12
N VAL A 15 7.27 -31.83 -28.90
CA VAL A 15 7.38 -30.72 -27.93
C VAL A 15 6.91 -31.15 -26.55
N ALA A 16 7.76 -31.02 -25.54
CA ALA A 16 7.39 -31.19 -24.13
C ALA A 16 6.74 -29.91 -23.59
N VAL A 17 5.47 -29.96 -23.22
CA VAL A 17 4.74 -28.87 -22.58
C VAL A 17 4.81 -29.03 -21.07
N VAL A 18 5.58 -28.15 -20.41
CA VAL A 18 5.74 -28.06 -18.96
C VAL A 18 4.78 -27.02 -18.41
N THR A 19 3.83 -27.44 -17.56
CA THR A 19 2.76 -26.58 -17.04
C THR A 19 2.91 -26.35 -15.54
N ILE A 20 3.02 -25.08 -15.14
CA ILE A 20 3.00 -24.68 -13.73
C ILE A 20 1.55 -24.63 -13.23
N SER A 21 1.26 -25.33 -12.13
CA SER A 21 -0.04 -25.27 -11.47
C SER A 21 0.09 -25.04 -9.97
N ASN A 22 -0.16 -23.79 -9.56
CA ASN A 22 -0.20 -23.39 -8.15
C ASN A 22 -1.16 -22.19 -7.96
N PRO A 23 -2.49 -22.40 -8.11
CA PRO A 23 -3.48 -21.32 -8.04
C PRO A 23 -3.42 -20.57 -6.70
N PRO A 24 -3.79 -19.28 -6.65
CA PRO A 24 -4.54 -18.55 -7.68
C PRO A 24 -3.68 -17.80 -8.71
N VAL A 25 -2.36 -17.76 -8.54
CA VAL A 25 -1.45 -16.98 -9.41
C VAL A 25 -0.26 -17.77 -9.96
N ASN A 26 -0.22 -19.09 -9.74
CA ASN A 26 0.92 -19.94 -10.08
C ASN A 26 2.22 -19.45 -9.44
N SER A 27 2.20 -19.27 -8.11
CA SER A 27 3.40 -18.86 -7.38
C SER A 27 4.48 -19.94 -7.43
N LEU A 28 5.73 -19.52 -7.56
CA LEU A 28 6.90 -20.38 -7.58
C LEU A 28 7.28 -20.74 -6.15
N SER A 29 6.48 -21.63 -5.55
CA SER A 29 6.81 -22.26 -4.27
C SER A 29 7.98 -23.23 -4.43
N ILE A 30 8.62 -23.61 -3.34
CA ILE A 30 9.74 -24.57 -3.38
C ILE A 30 9.39 -25.88 -4.12
N PRO A 31 8.21 -26.51 -3.90
CA PRO A 31 7.81 -27.69 -4.68
C PRO A 31 7.67 -27.43 -6.17
N VAL A 32 7.23 -26.23 -6.58
CA VAL A 32 7.12 -25.85 -7.99
C VAL A 32 8.51 -25.69 -8.61
N LEU A 33 9.45 -25.04 -7.93
CA LEU A 33 10.82 -24.89 -8.43
C LEU A 33 11.54 -26.23 -8.58
N LEU A 34 11.36 -27.14 -7.62
CA LEU A 34 11.89 -28.51 -7.72
C LEU A 34 11.21 -29.27 -8.86
N GLY A 35 9.88 -29.20 -8.99
CA GLY A 35 9.16 -29.82 -10.10
C GLY A 35 9.59 -29.27 -11.46
N LEU A 36 9.90 -27.98 -11.58
CA LEU A 36 10.44 -27.39 -12.81
C LEU A 36 11.81 -27.98 -13.13
N LYS A 37 12.71 -28.07 -12.14
CA LYS A 37 14.01 -28.73 -12.31
C LYS A 37 13.83 -30.15 -12.84
N ASP A 38 13.06 -30.97 -12.13
CA ASP A 38 12.88 -32.39 -12.44
C ASP A 38 12.31 -32.58 -13.86
N LYS A 39 11.31 -31.77 -14.25
CA LYS A 39 10.69 -31.86 -15.58
C LYS A 39 11.58 -31.35 -16.70
N TYR A 40 12.39 -30.33 -16.47
CA TYR A 40 13.38 -29.92 -17.45
C TYR A 40 14.49 -30.97 -17.60
N GLU A 41 14.99 -31.55 -16.51
CA GLU A 41 15.98 -32.62 -16.56
C GLU A 41 15.43 -33.86 -17.29
N GLU A 42 14.20 -34.27 -16.99
CA GLU A 42 13.49 -35.34 -17.70
C GLU A 42 13.37 -35.04 -19.20
N ALA A 43 12.88 -33.86 -19.57
CA ALA A 43 12.73 -33.45 -20.97
C ALA A 43 14.08 -33.43 -21.71
N MET A 44 15.17 -33.05 -21.05
CA MET A 44 16.50 -33.01 -21.64
C MET A 44 17.05 -34.41 -21.92
N GLN A 45 16.68 -35.43 -21.15
CA GLN A 45 17.16 -36.81 -21.30
C GLN A 45 16.34 -37.65 -22.30
N ARG A 46 15.08 -37.27 -22.56
CA ARG A 46 14.15 -38.02 -23.41
C ARG A 46 14.42 -37.85 -24.91
N ASP A 47 14.67 -38.92 -25.65
CA ASP A 47 14.95 -38.83 -27.10
C ASP A 47 13.73 -38.41 -27.95
N ASP A 48 12.50 -38.66 -27.46
CA ASP A 48 11.27 -38.26 -28.13
C ASP A 48 10.95 -36.77 -28.00
N VAL A 49 11.69 -36.04 -27.17
CA VAL A 49 11.54 -34.59 -26.97
C VAL A 49 12.57 -33.82 -27.80
N LYS A 50 12.10 -32.95 -28.68
CA LYS A 50 12.91 -32.05 -29.53
C LYS A 50 13.04 -30.65 -28.94
N ALA A 51 12.00 -30.15 -28.28
CA ALA A 51 11.94 -28.80 -27.72
C ALA A 51 10.98 -28.74 -26.52
N ILE A 52 11.06 -27.67 -25.74
CA ILE A 52 10.27 -27.48 -24.52
C ILE A 52 9.42 -26.21 -24.63
N VAL A 53 8.18 -26.25 -24.17
CA VAL A 53 7.35 -25.06 -23.92
C VAL A 53 6.97 -25.02 -22.45
N ILE A 54 7.19 -23.89 -21.79
CA ILE A 54 6.73 -23.65 -20.43
C ILE A 54 5.50 -22.74 -20.45
N THR A 55 4.49 -23.08 -19.65
CA THR A 55 3.27 -22.28 -19.50
C THR A 55 2.71 -22.40 -18.08
N GLY A 56 1.67 -21.63 -17.77
CA GLY A 56 0.95 -21.70 -16.50
C GLY A 56 -0.53 -22.03 -16.69
N SER A 57 -1.10 -22.73 -15.72
CA SER A 57 -2.52 -23.10 -15.71
C SER A 57 -3.45 -21.93 -15.35
N ASN A 58 -4.74 -22.03 -15.64
CA ASN A 58 -5.77 -21.05 -15.23
C ASN A 58 -5.55 -19.61 -15.74
N GLY A 59 -5.07 -19.47 -16.99
CA GLY A 59 -4.94 -18.17 -17.67
C GLY A 59 -3.88 -17.24 -17.09
N LYS A 60 -2.90 -17.79 -16.35
CA LYS A 60 -1.82 -17.04 -15.71
C LYS A 60 -0.51 -17.80 -15.85
N PHE A 61 0.55 -17.15 -16.28
CA PHE A 61 1.87 -17.77 -16.34
C PHE A 61 2.44 -17.98 -14.93
N SER A 62 2.85 -16.91 -14.24
CA SER A 62 3.30 -16.98 -12.84
C SER A 62 3.37 -15.63 -12.16
N GLY A 63 2.86 -15.58 -10.93
CA GLY A 63 2.91 -14.41 -10.03
C GLY A 63 4.27 -14.17 -9.38
N GLY A 64 5.27 -15.00 -9.68
CA GLY A 64 6.60 -14.91 -9.10
C GLY A 64 6.81 -15.81 -7.90
N PHE A 65 7.91 -15.58 -7.19
CA PHE A 65 8.29 -16.39 -6.03
C PHE A 65 7.21 -16.38 -4.95
N ASP A 66 7.04 -17.52 -4.27
CA ASP A 66 6.09 -17.61 -3.17
C ASP A 66 6.59 -16.84 -1.95
N ILE A 67 6.00 -15.67 -1.75
CA ILE A 67 6.34 -14.76 -0.65
C ILE A 67 6.03 -15.40 0.71
N GLY A 68 5.16 -16.42 0.78
CA GLY A 68 4.96 -17.26 1.98
C GLY A 68 6.25 -17.89 2.48
N THR A 69 7.10 -18.32 1.54
CA THR A 69 8.44 -18.87 1.86
C THR A 69 9.33 -17.79 2.46
N LEU A 70 9.30 -16.56 1.92
CA LEU A 70 10.07 -15.44 2.49
C LEU A 70 9.59 -15.10 3.91
N GLY A 71 8.26 -15.08 4.14
CA GLY A 71 7.68 -14.84 5.46
C GLY A 71 8.12 -15.87 6.52
N ASN A 72 8.22 -17.15 6.14
CA ASN A 72 8.74 -18.21 7.01
C ASN A 72 10.20 -17.97 7.40
N VAL A 73 11.03 -17.53 6.45
CA VAL A 73 12.43 -17.16 6.72
C VAL A 73 12.51 -16.00 7.70
N GLN A 74 11.67 -14.98 7.55
CA GLN A 74 11.62 -13.86 8.49
C GLN A 74 11.20 -14.27 9.90
N SER A 75 10.46 -15.37 10.02
CA SER A 75 9.98 -15.90 11.29
C SER A 75 10.96 -16.88 11.96
N GLY A 76 12.21 -16.97 11.46
CA GLY A 76 13.26 -17.82 12.02
C GLY A 76 13.40 -19.20 11.36
N GLY A 77 12.65 -19.47 10.28
CA GLY A 77 12.88 -20.64 9.44
C GLY A 77 14.15 -20.49 8.60
N GLU A 78 14.78 -21.60 8.23
CA GLU A 78 15.85 -21.60 7.24
C GLU A 78 15.26 -21.72 5.83
N LEU A 79 15.86 -21.03 4.85
CA LEU A 79 15.70 -21.48 3.47
C LEU A 79 16.33 -22.87 3.38
N PRO A 80 15.69 -23.85 2.73
CA PRO A 80 16.34 -25.11 2.43
C PRO A 80 17.72 -24.85 1.80
N LYS A 81 18.77 -25.53 2.27
CA LYS A 81 20.13 -25.41 1.70
C LYS A 81 20.18 -25.66 0.18
N SER A 82 19.13 -26.28 -0.36
CA SER A 82 18.92 -26.46 -1.79
C SER A 82 18.63 -25.16 -2.57
N VAL A 83 18.46 -23.98 -1.97
CA VAL A 83 18.11 -22.73 -2.71
C VAL A 83 19.29 -22.15 -3.54
N ASP A 84 20.43 -22.85 -3.62
CA ASP A 84 21.40 -22.74 -4.75
C ASP A 84 20.76 -23.07 -6.12
N ILE A 85 19.51 -23.57 -6.11
CA ILE A 85 18.60 -23.84 -7.22
C ILE A 85 18.47 -22.68 -8.23
N SER A 86 18.43 -21.40 -7.82
CA SER A 86 17.91 -20.37 -8.73
C SER A 86 18.80 -20.02 -9.92
N VAL A 87 20.09 -19.75 -9.67
CA VAL A 87 21.02 -19.39 -10.76
C VAL A 87 21.42 -20.63 -11.55
N GLY A 88 21.70 -21.74 -10.87
CA GLY A 88 22.12 -23.00 -11.50
C GLY A 88 21.04 -23.58 -12.42
N ILE A 89 19.81 -23.78 -11.94
CA ILE A 89 18.74 -24.38 -12.78
C ILE A 89 18.36 -23.47 -13.93
N ILE A 90 18.18 -22.18 -13.67
CA ILE A 90 17.70 -21.25 -14.68
C ILE A 90 18.78 -21.01 -15.75
N THR A 91 20.05 -20.91 -15.33
CA THR A 91 21.14 -20.61 -16.27
C THR A 91 21.70 -21.87 -16.95
N GLU A 92 21.83 -22.99 -16.23
CA GLU A 92 22.42 -24.22 -16.78
C GLU A 92 21.36 -25.13 -17.39
N SER A 93 20.24 -25.39 -16.71
CA SER A 93 19.21 -26.31 -17.19
C SER A 93 18.27 -25.67 -18.21
N LEU A 94 17.79 -24.44 -17.97
CA LEU A 94 16.82 -23.78 -18.84
C LEU A 94 17.50 -23.09 -20.04
N GLU A 95 18.39 -22.14 -19.78
CA GLU A 95 19.04 -21.31 -20.82
C GLU A 95 20.27 -21.99 -21.44
N GLY A 96 21.00 -22.76 -20.63
CA GLY A 96 22.15 -23.57 -21.04
C GLY A 96 21.77 -24.93 -21.64
N GLY A 97 20.48 -25.28 -21.59
CA GLY A 97 19.96 -26.60 -21.95
C GLY A 97 20.29 -27.05 -23.36
N ARG A 98 20.32 -28.38 -23.57
CA ARG A 98 20.59 -29.02 -24.87
C ARG A 98 19.39 -29.06 -25.81
N LYS A 99 18.24 -28.51 -25.39
CA LYS A 99 17.00 -28.40 -26.16
C LYS A 99 16.42 -27.00 -25.97
N PRO A 100 15.89 -26.36 -27.02
CA PRO A 100 15.37 -25.01 -26.90
C PRO A 100 14.07 -25.00 -26.09
N SER A 101 13.80 -23.85 -25.49
CA SER A 101 12.67 -23.64 -24.58
C SER A 101 11.95 -22.34 -24.94
N VAL A 102 10.61 -22.35 -24.93
CA VAL A 102 9.78 -21.17 -25.22
C VAL A 102 8.77 -20.94 -24.10
N ALA A 103 8.64 -19.71 -23.61
CA ALA A 103 7.62 -19.33 -22.65
C ALA A 103 6.32 -18.93 -23.35
N ALA A 104 5.21 -19.57 -22.99
CA ALA A 104 3.85 -19.24 -23.41
C ALA A 104 3.15 -18.49 -22.28
N ILE A 105 3.12 -17.15 -22.38
CA ILE A 105 2.75 -16.23 -21.30
C ILE A 105 1.31 -15.76 -21.45
N GLU A 106 0.45 -16.14 -20.51
CA GLU A 106 -0.90 -15.60 -20.37
C GLU A 106 -1.05 -14.83 -19.04
N GLY A 107 -1.83 -13.75 -19.04
CA GLY A 107 -2.22 -13.01 -17.84
C GLY A 107 -1.09 -12.24 -17.15
N LEU A 108 -0.21 -12.93 -16.42
CA LEU A 108 0.85 -12.32 -15.63
C LEU A 108 2.14 -13.16 -15.61
N ALA A 109 3.27 -12.51 -15.79
CA ALA A 109 4.62 -13.02 -15.58
C ALA A 109 5.36 -11.99 -14.71
N LEU A 110 5.32 -12.19 -13.40
CA LEU A 110 5.86 -11.24 -12.42
C LEU A 110 7.02 -11.86 -11.65
N GLY A 111 8.00 -11.03 -11.30
CA GLY A 111 9.18 -11.41 -10.53
C GLY A 111 9.87 -12.65 -11.08
N GLY A 112 10.11 -13.64 -10.23
CA GLY A 112 10.66 -14.96 -10.63
C GLY A 112 9.96 -15.62 -11.84
N GLY A 113 8.68 -15.34 -12.06
CA GLY A 113 7.96 -15.80 -13.26
C GLY A 113 8.49 -15.16 -14.54
N LEU A 114 8.72 -13.85 -14.53
CA LEU A 114 9.38 -13.16 -15.64
C LEU A 114 10.84 -13.61 -15.79
N GLU A 115 11.55 -13.84 -14.68
CA GLU A 115 12.94 -14.30 -14.71
C GLU A 115 13.07 -15.67 -15.40
N ILE A 116 12.16 -16.61 -15.14
CA ILE A 116 12.06 -17.89 -15.86
C ILE A 116 11.74 -17.67 -17.35
N ALA A 117 10.79 -16.80 -17.66
CA ALA A 117 10.43 -16.51 -19.06
C ALA A 117 11.59 -15.89 -19.85
N MET A 118 12.38 -15.02 -19.22
CA MET A 118 13.57 -14.39 -19.83
C MET A 118 14.71 -15.39 -20.05
N ALA A 119 14.79 -16.46 -19.27
CA ALA A 119 15.75 -17.54 -19.46
C ALA A 119 15.37 -18.50 -20.60
N CYS A 120 14.11 -18.48 -21.05
CA CYS A 120 13.71 -19.21 -22.26
C CYS A 120 14.31 -18.57 -23.52
N HIS A 121 14.38 -19.35 -24.60
CA HIS A 121 14.93 -18.94 -25.89
C HIS A 121 13.94 -18.16 -26.76
N GLY A 122 12.64 -18.22 -26.42
CA GLY A 122 11.59 -17.38 -26.98
C GLY A 122 10.46 -17.12 -25.98
N ARG A 123 9.70 -16.06 -26.17
CA ARG A 123 8.57 -15.63 -25.34
C ARG A 123 7.39 -15.22 -26.23
N ILE A 124 6.31 -15.99 -26.17
CA ILE A 124 5.05 -15.69 -26.85
C ILE A 124 4.04 -15.29 -25.78
N ALA A 125 3.31 -14.19 -26.00
CA ALA A 125 2.37 -13.68 -25.00
C ALA A 125 0.95 -13.53 -25.53
N ALA A 126 -0.04 -13.63 -24.65
CA ALA A 126 -1.39 -13.15 -24.90
C ALA A 126 -1.47 -11.61 -24.73
N PRO A 127 -2.43 -10.93 -25.39
CA PRO A 127 -2.66 -9.50 -25.22
C PRO A 127 -2.87 -9.11 -23.76
N GLN A 128 -2.45 -7.89 -23.40
CA GLN A 128 -2.57 -7.32 -22.07
C GLN A 128 -1.87 -8.12 -20.93
N ALA A 129 -1.04 -9.12 -21.25
CA ALA A 129 -0.26 -9.82 -20.24
C ALA A 129 0.67 -8.83 -19.52
N GLN A 130 0.81 -8.97 -18.19
CA GLN A 130 1.64 -8.08 -17.37
C GLN A 130 3.01 -8.71 -17.12
N LEU A 131 4.08 -8.00 -17.49
CA LEU A 131 5.47 -8.44 -17.33
C LEU A 131 6.23 -7.43 -16.45
N GLY A 132 6.77 -7.87 -15.31
CA GLY A 132 7.57 -6.97 -14.46
C GLY A 132 8.32 -7.67 -13.33
N LEU A 133 9.25 -6.93 -12.70
CA LEU A 133 10.08 -7.37 -11.57
C LEU A 133 9.76 -6.50 -10.33
N PRO A 134 8.80 -6.90 -9.47
CA PRO A 134 8.32 -6.08 -8.36
C PRO A 134 9.12 -6.25 -7.06
N GLU A 135 10.26 -6.94 -7.06
CA GLU A 135 10.99 -7.38 -5.87
C GLU A 135 11.36 -6.25 -4.90
N LEU A 136 11.67 -5.05 -5.40
CA LEU A 136 12.04 -3.92 -4.53
C LEU A 136 10.89 -3.51 -3.60
N GLN A 137 9.62 -3.80 -3.95
CA GLN A 137 8.49 -3.57 -3.04
C GLN A 137 8.55 -4.43 -1.77
N LEU A 138 9.33 -5.52 -1.79
CA LEU A 138 9.55 -6.43 -0.68
C LEU A 138 10.90 -6.20 0.03
N GLY A 139 11.64 -5.17 -0.37
CA GLY A 139 12.96 -4.86 0.20
C GLY A 139 14.09 -5.78 -0.28
N VAL A 140 13.84 -6.58 -1.32
CA VAL A 140 14.81 -7.48 -1.96
C VAL A 140 14.98 -7.11 -3.43
N ILE A 141 15.93 -7.74 -4.12
CA ILE A 141 16.17 -7.55 -5.56
C ILE A 141 15.70 -8.78 -6.34
N PRO A 142 15.60 -8.74 -7.68
CA PRO A 142 15.47 -9.95 -8.48
C PRO A 142 16.58 -10.95 -8.11
N GLY A 143 16.25 -12.24 -8.03
CA GLY A 143 17.18 -13.26 -7.50
C GLY A 143 17.40 -14.44 -8.45
N PHE A 144 16.72 -14.46 -9.59
CA PHE A 144 16.72 -15.52 -10.60
C PHE A 144 17.32 -15.03 -11.93
N GLY A 145 18.20 -14.02 -11.87
CA GLY A 145 18.91 -13.40 -12.98
C GLY A 145 18.19 -12.24 -13.66
N GLY A 146 17.13 -11.71 -13.06
CA GLY A 146 16.36 -10.58 -13.58
C GLY A 146 17.19 -9.31 -13.70
N THR A 147 18.14 -9.06 -12.79
CA THR A 147 19.05 -7.91 -12.89
C THR A 147 19.99 -8.01 -14.09
N GLN A 148 20.15 -9.20 -14.65
CA GLN A 148 21.10 -9.49 -15.72
C GLN A 148 20.41 -9.64 -17.08
N ARG A 149 19.31 -10.40 -17.15
CA ARG A 149 18.60 -10.68 -18.41
C ARG A 149 17.75 -9.52 -18.88
N LEU A 150 17.08 -8.80 -17.97
CA LEU A 150 16.20 -7.70 -18.36
C LEU A 150 16.94 -6.57 -19.11
N PRO A 151 18.06 -6.00 -18.62
CA PRO A 151 18.77 -4.94 -19.36
C PRO A 151 19.28 -5.42 -20.73
N ARG A 152 19.56 -6.71 -20.89
CA ARG A 152 20.00 -7.30 -22.16
C ARG A 152 18.85 -7.54 -23.15
N LEU A 153 17.61 -7.56 -22.67
CA LEU A 153 16.41 -7.75 -23.49
C LEU A 153 15.71 -6.44 -23.84
N VAL A 154 15.73 -5.43 -22.97
CA VAL A 154 15.00 -4.15 -23.16
C VAL A 154 15.88 -2.91 -23.13
N GLY A 155 17.20 -3.05 -22.93
CA GLY A 155 18.12 -1.95 -22.69
C GLY A 155 18.19 -1.52 -21.22
N LEU A 156 19.30 -0.92 -20.80
CA LEU A 156 19.54 -0.57 -19.40
C LEU A 156 18.52 0.44 -18.88
N SER A 157 18.28 1.50 -19.65
CA SER A 157 17.37 2.57 -19.24
C SER A 157 15.96 2.06 -18.91
N LYS A 158 15.42 1.18 -19.77
CA LYS A 158 14.09 0.60 -19.57
C LYS A 158 14.08 -0.44 -18.45
N ALA A 159 15.12 -1.26 -18.33
CA ALA A 159 15.23 -2.22 -17.23
C ALA A 159 15.28 -1.53 -15.86
N LEU A 160 16.04 -0.43 -15.76
CA LEU A 160 16.09 0.41 -14.55
C LEU A 160 14.71 0.99 -14.22
N GLU A 161 13.97 1.49 -15.23
CA GLU A 161 12.61 1.97 -15.03
C GLU A 161 11.70 0.87 -14.45
N MET A 162 11.68 -0.31 -15.07
CA MET A 162 10.83 -1.43 -14.67
C MET A 162 11.14 -1.92 -13.24
N ILE A 163 12.42 -2.11 -12.93
CA ILE A 163 12.88 -2.63 -11.63
C ILE A 163 12.67 -1.58 -10.53
N LEU A 164 13.20 -0.35 -10.71
CA LEU A 164 13.18 0.69 -9.67
C LEU A 164 11.78 1.22 -9.38
N LEU A 165 10.89 1.25 -10.37
CA LEU A 165 9.49 1.62 -10.15
C LEU A 165 8.63 0.42 -9.75
N SER A 166 9.15 -0.80 -9.89
CA SER A 166 8.41 -2.05 -9.67
C SER A 166 7.07 -2.06 -10.42
N LYS A 167 7.09 -1.57 -11.66
CA LYS A 167 5.91 -1.42 -12.51
C LYS A 167 5.97 -2.41 -13.66
N PRO A 168 4.95 -3.26 -13.82
CA PRO A 168 4.87 -4.11 -14.99
C PRO A 168 4.54 -3.29 -16.23
N ILE A 169 5.06 -3.73 -17.36
CA ILE A 169 4.64 -3.31 -18.70
C ILE A 169 3.65 -4.34 -19.27
N LYS A 170 2.90 -3.95 -20.28
CA LYS A 170 2.00 -4.86 -20.98
C LYS A 170 2.70 -5.56 -22.14
N SER A 171 2.15 -6.68 -22.60
CA SER A 171 2.67 -7.46 -23.72
C SER A 171 2.94 -6.64 -24.98
N GLU A 172 2.12 -5.62 -25.27
CA GLU A 172 2.28 -4.76 -26.45
C GLU A 172 3.59 -3.95 -26.38
N GLU A 173 3.80 -3.20 -25.31
CA GLU A 173 5.05 -2.48 -25.05
C GLU A 173 6.24 -3.45 -24.94
N ALA A 174 6.04 -4.61 -24.30
CA ALA A 174 7.07 -5.64 -24.18
C ALA A 174 7.48 -6.20 -25.55
N SER A 175 6.57 -6.26 -26.53
CA SER A 175 6.87 -6.70 -27.90
C SER A 175 7.68 -5.66 -28.66
N GLU A 176 7.31 -4.38 -28.55
CA GLU A 176 8.07 -3.27 -29.14
C GLU A 176 9.50 -3.21 -28.61
N LEU A 177 9.67 -3.46 -27.31
CA LEU A 177 10.98 -3.49 -26.65
C LEU A 177 11.75 -4.79 -26.89
N GLY A 178 11.14 -5.83 -27.49
CA GLY A 178 11.73 -7.15 -27.72
C GLY A 178 11.94 -8.01 -26.46
N LEU A 179 11.17 -7.75 -25.41
CA LEU A 179 11.00 -8.67 -24.27
C LEU A 179 10.03 -9.81 -24.63
N VAL A 180 9.02 -9.53 -25.47
CA VAL A 180 8.11 -10.52 -26.05
C VAL A 180 8.40 -10.63 -27.54
N ASP A 181 8.48 -11.86 -28.06
CA ASP A 181 8.84 -12.13 -29.45
C ASP A 181 7.61 -12.15 -30.38
N ALA A 182 6.42 -12.49 -29.85
CA ALA A 182 5.15 -12.37 -30.57
C ALA A 182 3.95 -12.31 -29.61
N ILE A 183 2.87 -11.67 -30.08
CA ILE A 183 1.58 -11.61 -29.37
C ILE A 183 0.53 -12.35 -30.19
N VAL A 184 -0.20 -13.28 -29.57
CA VAL A 184 -1.28 -14.06 -30.21
C VAL A 184 -2.48 -14.22 -29.29
N ALA A 185 -3.64 -14.54 -29.85
CA ALA A 185 -4.84 -14.78 -29.04
C ALA A 185 -4.62 -15.92 -28.03
N PRO A 186 -5.24 -15.89 -26.82
CA PRO A 186 -5.06 -16.93 -25.81
C PRO A 186 -5.28 -18.36 -26.34
N ALA A 187 -6.27 -18.56 -27.21
CA ALA A 187 -6.58 -19.85 -27.82
C ALA A 187 -5.46 -20.40 -28.74
N GLU A 188 -4.61 -19.53 -29.28
CA GLU A 188 -3.52 -19.90 -30.19
C GLU A 188 -2.16 -19.98 -29.49
N LEU A 189 -2.07 -19.44 -28.27
CA LEU A 189 -0.84 -19.23 -27.53
C LEU A 189 0.05 -20.47 -27.45
N LEU A 190 -0.51 -21.59 -27.00
CA LEU A 190 0.26 -22.82 -26.80
C LEU A 190 0.75 -23.41 -28.13
N ASN A 191 -0.10 -23.42 -29.16
CA ASN A 191 0.26 -23.97 -30.47
C ASN A 191 1.34 -23.11 -31.17
N THR A 192 1.23 -21.79 -31.08
CA THR A 192 2.25 -20.88 -31.61
C THR A 192 3.58 -21.04 -30.87
N ALA A 193 3.56 -21.14 -29.54
CA ALA A 193 4.76 -21.38 -28.76
C ALA A 193 5.44 -22.71 -29.10
N CYS A 194 4.68 -23.79 -29.28
CA CYS A 194 5.21 -25.10 -29.69
C CYS A 194 5.88 -25.03 -31.07
N ARG A 195 5.21 -24.37 -32.04
CA ARG A 195 5.77 -24.20 -33.39
C ARG A 195 7.05 -23.36 -33.35
N TRP A 196 7.07 -22.30 -32.55
CA TRP A 196 8.27 -21.47 -32.35
C TRP A 196 9.43 -22.25 -31.73
N ALA A 197 9.15 -23.14 -30.77
CA ALA A 197 10.16 -23.97 -30.13
C ALA A 197 10.79 -24.97 -31.11
N LEU A 198 9.98 -25.57 -31.99
CA LEU A 198 10.45 -26.44 -33.08
C LEU A 198 11.26 -25.67 -34.11
N ASP A 199 10.82 -24.46 -34.49
CA ASP A 199 11.56 -23.61 -35.42
C ASP A 199 12.98 -23.31 -34.88
N ILE A 200 13.16 -23.13 -33.56
CA ILE A 200 14.49 -22.96 -32.96
C ILE A 200 15.27 -24.29 -33.02
N ALA A 201 14.63 -25.42 -32.68
CA ALA A 201 15.29 -26.73 -32.67
C ALA A 201 15.79 -27.15 -34.07
N GLU A 202 15.08 -26.73 -35.11
CA GLU A 202 15.41 -26.99 -36.53
C GLU A 202 16.27 -25.88 -37.15
N CYS A 203 16.79 -24.96 -36.34
CA CYS A 203 17.61 -23.82 -36.78
C CYS A 203 16.92 -22.88 -37.79
N ARG A 204 15.58 -22.91 -37.89
CA ARG A 204 14.77 -21.96 -38.65
C ARG A 204 14.64 -20.61 -37.91
N ARG A 205 14.92 -20.60 -36.61
CA ARG A 205 15.06 -19.41 -35.75
C ARG A 205 16.35 -19.50 -34.93
N PRO A 206 16.94 -18.35 -34.55
CA PRO A 206 18.17 -18.34 -33.78
C PRO A 206 17.93 -18.86 -32.35
N TRP A 207 18.87 -19.67 -31.86
CA TRP A 207 18.91 -20.16 -30.49
C TRP A 207 19.63 -19.14 -29.58
N ILE A 208 18.89 -18.17 -29.07
CA ILE A 208 19.45 -17.02 -28.34
C ILE A 208 19.43 -17.25 -26.83
N ARG A 209 20.59 -17.10 -26.19
CA ARG A 209 20.71 -17.01 -24.72
C ARG A 209 20.67 -15.54 -24.29
N SER A 210 19.56 -15.13 -23.68
CA SER A 210 19.32 -13.75 -23.21
C SER A 210 20.44 -13.19 -22.33
N LEU A 211 21.02 -14.01 -21.46
CA LEU A 211 22.08 -13.63 -20.51
C LEU A 211 23.36 -13.14 -21.19
N TYR A 212 23.65 -13.59 -22.40
CA TYR A 212 24.87 -13.22 -23.14
C TYR A 212 24.63 -12.21 -24.26
N ARG A 213 23.39 -11.73 -24.42
CA ARG A 213 23.10 -10.64 -25.35
C ARG A 213 23.78 -9.36 -24.90
N THR A 214 24.28 -8.61 -25.88
CA THR A 214 24.89 -7.29 -25.67
C THR A 214 24.36 -6.25 -26.65
N ASP A 215 23.55 -6.65 -27.63
CA ASP A 215 23.07 -5.82 -28.74
C ASP A 215 22.17 -4.66 -28.28
N LYS A 216 21.56 -4.77 -27.10
CA LYS A 216 20.72 -3.73 -26.48
C LYS A 216 21.38 -3.03 -25.30
N LEU A 217 22.58 -3.44 -24.90
CA LEU A 217 23.29 -2.76 -23.84
C LEU A 217 23.93 -1.49 -24.40
N GLU A 218 23.74 -0.39 -23.69
CA GLU A 218 24.40 0.87 -23.95
C GLU A 218 25.93 0.69 -23.82
N PRO A 219 26.74 1.42 -24.62
CA PRO A 219 28.18 1.41 -24.49
C PRO A 219 28.62 1.69 -23.04
N LEU A 220 29.71 1.05 -22.58
CA LEU A 220 30.10 1.04 -21.18
C LEU A 220 30.21 2.44 -20.53
N GLY A 221 30.69 3.44 -21.28
CA GLY A 221 30.76 4.83 -20.82
C GLY A 221 29.39 5.44 -20.56
N GLU A 222 28.44 5.23 -21.48
CA GLU A 222 27.06 5.71 -21.35
C GLU A 222 26.32 4.98 -20.23
N ALA A 223 26.47 3.64 -20.16
CA ALA A 223 25.89 2.83 -19.11
C ALA A 223 26.30 3.29 -17.71
N ARG A 224 27.59 3.64 -17.52
CA ARG A 224 28.10 4.19 -16.25
C ARG A 224 27.45 5.53 -15.88
N GLU A 225 27.28 6.44 -16.84
CA GLU A 225 26.62 7.71 -16.57
C GLU A 225 25.13 7.54 -16.25
N ILE A 226 24.42 6.64 -16.96
CA ILE A 226 23.03 6.28 -16.65
C ILE A 226 22.93 5.75 -15.21
N LEU A 227 23.78 4.81 -14.82
CA LEU A 227 23.78 4.22 -13.48
C LEU A 227 24.11 5.25 -12.40
N LYS A 228 25.12 6.11 -12.63
CA LYS A 228 25.48 7.19 -11.72
C LYS A 228 24.34 8.18 -11.52
N PHE A 229 23.70 8.63 -12.59
CA PHE A 229 22.54 9.51 -12.52
C PHE A 229 21.36 8.86 -11.79
N THR A 230 21.10 7.59 -12.10
CA THR A 230 20.03 6.81 -11.46
C THR A 230 20.29 6.60 -9.97
N ARG A 231 21.54 6.36 -9.56
CA ARG A 231 21.96 6.24 -8.16
C ARG A 231 21.67 7.53 -7.39
N MET A 232 22.01 8.69 -7.96
CA MET A 232 21.69 9.99 -7.36
C MET A 232 20.17 10.22 -7.23
N GLN A 233 19.37 9.79 -8.22
CA GLN A 233 17.92 9.87 -8.12
C GLN A 233 17.34 8.95 -7.05
N ALA A 234 17.82 7.71 -6.97
CA ALA A 234 17.38 6.72 -5.99
C ALA A 234 17.67 7.20 -4.55
N GLN A 235 18.87 7.73 -4.31
CA GLN A 235 19.26 8.33 -3.01
C GLN A 235 18.35 9.50 -2.62
N LYS A 236 17.98 10.37 -3.58
CA LYS A 236 17.07 11.50 -3.32
C LYS A 236 15.64 11.06 -3.05
N ARG A 237 15.14 10.04 -3.75
CA ARG A 237 13.76 9.55 -3.63
C ARG A 237 13.55 8.67 -2.40
N ALA A 238 14.56 7.91 -2.01
CA ALA A 238 14.44 6.88 -0.98
C ALA A 238 15.71 6.82 -0.13
N ALA A 239 16.08 7.93 0.51
CA ALA A 239 17.30 8.06 1.32
C ALA A 239 17.43 7.01 2.43
N ASN A 240 16.30 6.47 2.92
CA ASN A 240 16.25 5.48 3.98
C ASN A 240 16.29 4.02 3.47
N LEU A 241 16.36 3.79 2.15
CA LEU A 241 16.38 2.45 1.55
C LEU A 241 17.73 2.13 0.93
N LYS A 242 18.25 0.93 1.22
CA LYS A 242 19.52 0.44 0.68
C LYS A 242 19.35 -0.46 -0.55
N HIS A 243 18.34 -1.32 -0.56
CA HIS A 243 18.13 -2.32 -1.61
C HIS A 243 18.07 -1.76 -3.05
N PRO A 244 17.54 -0.54 -3.34
CA PRO A 244 17.58 -0.01 -4.70
C PRO A 244 19.01 0.32 -5.15
N LEU A 245 19.89 0.76 -4.24
CA LEU A 245 21.29 1.04 -4.56
C LEU A 245 22.07 -0.26 -4.77
N VAL A 246 21.83 -1.25 -3.92
CA VAL A 246 22.39 -2.60 -4.10
C VAL A 246 21.98 -3.20 -5.44
N CYS A 247 20.72 -3.00 -5.86
CA CYS A 247 20.26 -3.43 -7.18
C CYS A 247 21.06 -2.79 -8.33
N LEU A 248 21.34 -1.49 -8.23
CA LEU A 248 22.17 -0.78 -9.22
C LEU A 248 23.60 -1.35 -9.24
N ASP A 249 24.18 -1.62 -8.08
CA ASP A 249 25.54 -2.16 -7.97
C ASP A 249 25.64 -3.59 -8.54
N VAL A 250 24.57 -4.39 -8.43
CA VAL A 250 24.46 -5.73 -9.03
C VAL A 250 24.34 -5.65 -10.56
N MET A 251 23.52 -4.73 -11.07
CA MET A 251 23.38 -4.52 -12.51
C MET A 251 24.69 -4.01 -13.12
N GLU A 252 25.36 -3.06 -12.46
CA GLU A 252 26.65 -2.52 -12.89
C GLU A 252 27.72 -3.60 -12.96
N GLU A 253 27.80 -4.48 -11.96
CA GLU A 253 28.75 -5.62 -11.97
C GLU A 253 28.57 -6.49 -13.20
N GLY A 254 27.32 -6.81 -13.54
CA GLY A 254 27.00 -7.63 -14.68
C GLY A 254 27.34 -7.02 -16.03
N ILE A 255 27.34 -5.68 -16.11
CA ILE A 255 27.70 -4.93 -17.31
C ILE A 255 29.22 -4.77 -17.43
N VAL A 256 29.90 -4.48 -16.32
CA VAL A 256 31.35 -4.22 -16.28
C VAL A 256 32.16 -5.52 -16.33
N SER A 257 31.81 -6.48 -15.47
CA SER A 257 32.59 -7.70 -15.22
C SER A 257 32.02 -8.93 -15.93
N GLY A 258 30.88 -8.76 -16.62
CA GLY A 258 30.19 -9.81 -17.36
C GLY A 258 29.05 -10.50 -16.58
N PRO A 259 28.14 -11.18 -17.30
CA PRO A 259 26.87 -11.64 -16.74
C PRO A 259 27.01 -12.62 -15.57
N MET A 260 28.00 -13.53 -15.62
CA MET A 260 28.22 -14.50 -14.55
C MET A 260 28.70 -13.86 -13.25
N ALA A 261 29.50 -12.78 -13.33
CA ALA A 261 29.88 -12.00 -12.15
C ALA A 261 28.64 -11.31 -11.55
N GLY A 262 27.80 -10.73 -12.42
CA GLY A 262 26.51 -10.14 -12.04
C GLY A 262 25.58 -11.13 -11.33
N LEU A 263 25.39 -12.34 -11.87
CA LEU A 263 24.53 -13.37 -11.25
C LEU A 263 25.03 -13.82 -9.87
N ARG A 264 26.35 -13.96 -9.68
CA ARG A 264 26.90 -14.30 -8.35
C ARG A 264 26.67 -13.19 -7.34
N LYS A 265 26.86 -11.93 -7.76
CA LYS A 265 26.60 -10.76 -6.92
C LYS A 265 25.12 -10.58 -6.62
N GLU A 266 24.25 -10.86 -7.58
CA GLU A 266 22.79 -10.88 -7.41
C GLU A 266 22.39 -11.87 -6.32
N ALA A 267 22.85 -13.13 -6.42
CA ALA A 267 22.53 -14.17 -5.44
C ALA A 267 22.99 -13.82 -4.02
N SER A 268 24.24 -13.35 -3.85
CA SER A 268 24.75 -12.98 -2.53
C SER A 268 24.03 -11.75 -1.95
N SER A 269 23.80 -10.72 -2.78
CA SER A 269 23.09 -9.50 -2.39
C SER A 269 21.64 -9.76 -2.03
N PHE A 270 20.95 -10.66 -2.75
CA PHE A 270 19.59 -11.09 -2.41
C PHE A 270 19.52 -11.70 -1.01
N GLN A 271 20.44 -12.61 -0.68
CA GLN A 271 20.47 -13.28 0.63
C GLN A 271 20.77 -12.31 1.77
N GLU A 272 21.65 -11.32 1.54
CA GLU A 272 21.93 -10.26 2.51
C GLU A 272 20.68 -9.40 2.74
N LEU A 273 20.08 -8.89 1.66
CA LEU A 273 18.91 -8.03 1.72
C LEU A 273 17.70 -8.72 2.36
N LEU A 274 17.51 -10.01 2.08
CA LEU A 274 16.43 -10.79 2.67
C LEU A 274 16.50 -10.78 4.21
N LYS A 275 17.68 -10.73 4.82
CA LYS A 275 17.83 -10.71 6.28
C LYS A 275 17.64 -9.32 6.90
N SER A 276 17.58 -8.27 6.07
CA SER A 276 17.47 -6.88 6.53
C SER A 276 16.13 -6.56 7.17
N ASP A 277 16.12 -5.65 8.15
CA ASP A 277 14.88 -5.19 8.81
C ASP A 277 13.90 -4.53 7.83
N THR A 278 14.42 -3.87 6.79
CA THR A 278 13.60 -3.34 5.68
C THR A 278 12.84 -4.45 4.96
N ALA A 279 13.48 -5.58 4.63
CA ALA A 279 12.80 -6.70 4.00
C ALA A 279 11.75 -7.32 4.94
N LYS A 280 12.09 -7.51 6.24
CA LYS A 280 11.12 -8.02 7.24
C LYS A 280 9.86 -7.15 7.29
N ALA A 281 10.06 -5.83 7.37
CA ALA A 281 9.00 -4.83 7.41
C ALA A 281 8.12 -4.82 6.16
N LEU A 282 8.73 -4.80 4.96
CA LEU A 282 7.98 -4.74 3.71
C LEU A 282 7.23 -6.05 3.41
N ILE A 283 7.82 -7.20 3.74
CA ILE A 283 7.15 -8.51 3.66
C ILE A 283 5.98 -8.57 4.66
N HIS A 284 6.16 -8.05 5.88
CA HIS A 284 5.06 -7.93 6.84
C HIS A 284 3.91 -7.11 6.28
N ILE A 285 4.17 -5.91 5.73
CA ILE A 285 3.13 -5.08 5.10
C ILE A 285 2.40 -5.81 3.97
N PHE A 286 3.12 -6.58 3.15
CA PHE A 286 2.51 -7.37 2.08
C PHE A 286 1.50 -8.40 2.60
N PHE A 287 1.79 -9.05 3.73
CA PHE A 287 0.87 -9.99 4.38
C PHE A 287 -0.24 -9.28 5.14
N ALA A 288 0.10 -8.24 5.90
CA ALA A 288 -0.85 -7.42 6.65
C ALA A 288 -1.92 -6.83 5.72
N GLN A 289 -1.55 -6.35 4.54
CA GLN A 289 -2.51 -5.82 3.57
C GLN A 289 -3.47 -6.91 3.05
N ARG A 290 -3.02 -8.17 2.94
CA ARG A 290 -3.90 -9.28 2.56
C ARG A 290 -4.77 -9.73 3.71
N SER A 291 -4.26 -9.69 4.95
CA SER A 291 -5.03 -10.12 6.12
C SER A 291 -6.21 -9.19 6.41
N THR A 292 -6.19 -7.92 5.96
CA THR A 292 -7.36 -7.03 6.08
C THR A 292 -8.61 -7.56 5.35
N SER A 293 -8.43 -8.48 4.40
CA SER A 293 -9.53 -9.15 3.71
C SER A 293 -10.15 -10.31 4.50
N LYS A 294 -9.57 -10.68 5.65
CA LYS A 294 -10.05 -11.73 6.54
C LYS A 294 -10.58 -11.08 7.81
N VAL A 295 -11.89 -10.93 7.87
CA VAL A 295 -12.62 -10.34 9.00
C VAL A 295 -13.46 -11.45 9.63
N PRO A 296 -13.14 -11.87 10.87
CA PRO A 296 -13.94 -12.86 11.59
C PRO A 296 -15.37 -12.35 11.85
N GLY A 297 -16.35 -13.25 11.79
CA GLY A 297 -17.77 -12.93 11.86
C GLY A 297 -18.32 -12.22 10.61
N VAL A 298 -17.56 -12.19 9.50
CA VAL A 298 -17.97 -11.55 8.24
C VAL A 298 -17.57 -12.42 7.05
N THR A 299 -16.27 -12.59 6.84
CA THR A 299 -15.72 -13.24 5.64
C THR A 299 -15.64 -14.77 5.75
N ASP A 300 -15.72 -15.27 6.98
CA ASP A 300 -15.80 -16.67 7.36
C ASP A 300 -17.24 -17.23 7.35
N LEU A 301 -18.26 -16.37 7.24
CA LEU A 301 -19.67 -16.77 7.19
C LEU A 301 -20.12 -17.35 5.84
N GLY A 302 -19.25 -17.40 4.83
CA GLY A 302 -19.59 -17.90 3.49
C GLY A 302 -20.52 -16.98 2.68
N LEU A 303 -20.69 -15.72 3.11
CA LEU A 303 -21.46 -14.72 2.39
C LEU A 303 -20.80 -14.36 1.05
N VAL A 304 -21.62 -13.96 0.07
CA VAL A 304 -21.16 -13.49 -1.24
C VAL A 304 -21.47 -11.99 -1.36
N PRO A 305 -20.52 -11.14 -1.80
CA PRO A 305 -20.79 -9.73 -2.00
C PRO A 305 -21.95 -9.52 -2.99
N LYS A 306 -22.94 -8.70 -2.61
CA LYS A 306 -24.02 -8.27 -3.48
C LYS A 306 -23.47 -7.33 -4.55
N ARG A 307 -24.08 -7.39 -5.73
CA ARG A 307 -23.65 -6.57 -6.87
C ARG A 307 -24.15 -5.14 -6.72
N ILE A 308 -23.28 -4.24 -6.27
CA ILE A 308 -23.50 -2.78 -6.33
C ILE A 308 -23.36 -2.31 -7.79
N ARG A 309 -24.41 -1.69 -8.35
CA ARG A 309 -24.44 -1.17 -9.72
C ARG A 309 -24.48 0.36 -9.74
N LYS A 310 -25.22 0.98 -8.82
CA LYS A 310 -25.39 2.44 -8.77
C LYS A 310 -25.14 2.96 -7.35
N VAL A 311 -24.36 4.03 -7.24
CA VAL A 311 -23.99 4.63 -5.95
C VAL A 311 -24.47 6.07 -5.89
N ALA A 312 -24.97 6.53 -4.75
CA ALA A 312 -25.23 7.95 -4.51
C ALA A 312 -24.23 8.53 -3.51
N VAL A 313 -23.85 9.79 -3.71
CA VAL A 313 -23.03 10.57 -2.78
C VAL A 313 -23.83 11.80 -2.36
N VAL A 314 -24.06 11.95 -1.06
CA VAL A 314 -24.80 13.09 -0.48
C VAL A 314 -23.82 14.11 0.04
N GLY A 315 -23.75 15.27 -0.62
CA GLY A 315 -22.77 16.34 -0.38
C GLY A 315 -21.65 16.35 -1.43
N GLY A 316 -21.48 17.48 -2.13
CA GLY A 316 -20.52 17.74 -3.20
C GLY A 316 -19.29 18.55 -2.77
N GLY A 317 -19.02 18.58 -1.46
CA GLY A 317 -17.82 19.20 -0.89
C GLY A 317 -16.51 18.51 -1.30
N LEU A 318 -15.42 18.82 -0.59
CA LEU A 318 -14.10 18.25 -0.88
C LEU A 318 -14.10 16.72 -0.83
N MET A 319 -14.68 16.14 0.23
CA MET A 319 -14.73 14.69 0.41
C MET A 319 -15.68 14.04 -0.58
N GLY A 320 -16.93 14.49 -0.67
CA GLY A 320 -17.92 13.90 -1.57
C GLY A 320 -17.52 13.94 -3.05
N SER A 321 -16.97 15.06 -3.53
CA SER A 321 -16.42 15.13 -4.91
C SER A 321 -15.23 14.17 -5.11
N GLY A 322 -14.38 13.97 -4.09
CA GLY A 322 -13.30 12.99 -4.13
C GLY A 322 -13.80 11.53 -4.16
N ILE A 323 -14.83 11.22 -3.36
CA ILE A 323 -15.46 9.89 -3.31
C ILE A 323 -16.14 9.59 -4.64
N ALA A 324 -16.95 10.51 -5.15
CA ALA A 324 -17.57 10.41 -6.48
C ALA A 324 -16.52 10.18 -7.58
N THR A 325 -15.40 10.93 -7.53
CA THR A 325 -14.28 10.75 -8.46
C THR A 325 -13.69 9.33 -8.39
N ALA A 326 -13.51 8.76 -7.19
CA ALA A 326 -12.95 7.41 -7.03
C ALA A 326 -13.89 6.32 -7.60
N LEU A 327 -15.20 6.49 -7.41
CA LEU A 327 -16.24 5.60 -7.90
C LEU A 327 -16.33 5.61 -9.43
N ILE A 328 -16.46 6.78 -10.06
CA ILE A 328 -16.59 6.89 -11.53
C ILE A 328 -15.31 6.42 -12.25
N LEU A 329 -14.12 6.65 -11.68
CA LEU A 329 -12.85 6.14 -12.22
C LEU A 329 -12.81 4.60 -12.30
N SER A 330 -13.66 3.95 -11.51
CA SER A 330 -13.79 2.50 -11.42
C SER A 330 -15.05 1.98 -12.13
N GLY A 331 -15.79 2.87 -12.83
CA GLY A 331 -16.92 2.51 -13.68
C GLY A 331 -18.28 2.50 -12.99
N TYR A 332 -18.40 3.00 -11.75
CA TYR A 332 -19.70 3.12 -11.08
C TYR A 332 -20.44 4.38 -11.56
N PRO A 333 -21.67 4.28 -12.06
CA PRO A 333 -22.61 5.41 -12.12
C PRO A 333 -22.83 6.02 -10.73
N VAL A 334 -22.71 7.33 -10.64
CA VAL A 334 -22.82 8.10 -9.39
C VAL A 334 -23.90 9.16 -9.49
N ILE A 335 -24.80 9.19 -8.51
CA ILE A 335 -25.71 10.32 -8.28
C ILE A 335 -25.08 11.24 -7.23
N LEU A 336 -24.81 12.50 -7.57
CA LEU A 336 -24.33 13.51 -6.65
C LEU A 336 -25.50 14.38 -6.19
N LYS A 337 -25.90 14.25 -4.92
CA LYS A 337 -27.00 15.03 -4.34
C LYS A 337 -26.47 16.21 -3.55
N GLU A 338 -27.00 17.40 -3.82
CA GLU A 338 -26.70 18.63 -3.07
C GLU A 338 -27.96 19.35 -2.61
N VAL A 339 -27.81 20.40 -1.80
CA VAL A 339 -28.95 21.17 -1.26
C VAL A 339 -29.43 22.27 -2.20
N ASN A 340 -28.57 22.75 -3.11
CA ASN A 340 -28.91 23.76 -4.12
C ASN A 340 -27.98 23.67 -5.34
N ASP A 341 -28.34 24.35 -6.42
CA ASP A 341 -27.59 24.35 -7.68
C ASP A 341 -26.16 24.88 -7.55
N GLN A 342 -25.94 25.88 -6.69
CA GLN A 342 -24.61 26.47 -6.51
C GLN A 342 -23.61 25.44 -5.94
N PHE A 343 -23.99 24.73 -4.89
CA PHE A 343 -23.14 23.69 -4.31
C PHE A 343 -23.03 22.47 -5.23
N LEU A 344 -24.12 22.13 -5.93
CA LEU A 344 -24.11 21.04 -6.90
C LEU A 344 -23.10 21.30 -8.02
N GLN A 345 -23.16 22.48 -8.64
CA GLN A 345 -22.25 22.87 -9.71
C GLN A 345 -20.80 22.90 -9.20
N ALA A 346 -20.56 23.45 -8.00
CA ALA A 346 -19.23 23.44 -7.39
C ALA A 346 -18.69 22.01 -7.17
N GLY A 347 -19.55 21.06 -6.79
CA GLY A 347 -19.18 19.65 -6.65
C GLY A 347 -18.82 19.00 -7.99
N LEU A 348 -19.64 19.22 -9.01
CA LEU A 348 -19.38 18.73 -10.37
C LEU A 348 -18.09 19.31 -10.96
N ASP A 349 -17.82 20.59 -10.74
CA ASP A 349 -16.60 21.25 -11.20
C ASP A 349 -15.34 20.70 -10.51
N ARG A 350 -15.42 20.35 -9.22
CA ARG A 350 -14.33 19.67 -8.51
C ARG A 350 -14.07 18.29 -9.08
N ILE A 351 -15.11 17.50 -9.36
CA ILE A 351 -14.98 16.17 -10.01
C ILE A 351 -14.31 16.33 -11.37
N LYS A 352 -14.77 17.27 -12.18
CA LYS A 352 -14.19 17.59 -13.49
C LYS A 352 -12.72 18.01 -13.38
N ALA A 353 -12.37 18.83 -12.38
CA ALA A 353 -10.99 19.26 -12.13
C ALA A 353 -10.07 18.07 -11.75
N ASN A 354 -10.56 17.16 -10.90
CA ASN A 354 -9.81 15.95 -10.53
C ASN A 354 -9.51 15.08 -11.75
N LEU A 355 -10.49 14.87 -12.64
CA LEU A 355 -10.32 14.12 -13.88
C LEU A 355 -9.37 14.85 -14.86
N LYS A 356 -9.51 16.17 -15.03
CA LYS A 356 -8.62 16.98 -15.87
C LYS A 356 -7.16 16.89 -15.42
N SER A 357 -6.91 16.83 -14.11
CA SER A 357 -5.56 16.63 -13.56
C SER A 357 -4.93 15.31 -14.03
N ARG A 358 -5.72 14.24 -14.16
CA ARG A 358 -5.25 12.94 -14.67
C ARG A 358 -4.98 12.95 -16.16
N LEU A 359 -5.85 13.62 -16.93
CA LEU A 359 -5.68 13.83 -18.37
C LEU A 359 -4.37 14.60 -18.66
N LYS A 360 -4.16 15.74 -17.97
CA LYS A 360 -2.92 16.53 -18.08
C LYS A 360 -1.65 15.74 -17.73
N LYS A 361 -1.76 14.75 -16.84
CA LYS A 361 -0.65 13.86 -16.44
C LYS A 361 -0.48 12.64 -17.34
N GLY A 362 -1.21 12.55 -18.47
CA GLY A 362 -1.16 11.41 -19.39
C GLY A 362 -1.70 10.10 -18.81
N LYS A 363 -2.43 10.14 -17.69
CA LYS A 363 -2.95 8.93 -17.00
C LYS A 363 -4.31 8.46 -17.55
N MET A 364 -4.83 9.12 -18.58
CA MET A 364 -6.15 8.90 -19.17
C MET A 364 -6.20 9.58 -20.55
N SER A 365 -6.93 9.00 -21.52
CA SER A 365 -7.23 9.62 -22.82
C SER A 365 -8.44 10.56 -22.75
N GLN A 366 -8.62 11.42 -23.76
CA GLN A 366 -9.78 12.32 -23.84
C GLN A 366 -11.10 11.53 -23.90
N GLU A 367 -11.18 10.49 -24.73
CA GLU A 367 -12.35 9.61 -24.82
C GLU A 367 -12.70 8.99 -23.46
N LYS A 368 -11.69 8.49 -22.73
CA LYS A 368 -11.90 7.92 -21.40
C LYS A 368 -12.32 8.98 -20.39
N PHE A 369 -11.84 10.21 -20.51
CA PHE A 369 -12.27 11.34 -19.68
C PHE A 369 -13.76 11.63 -19.88
N ASP A 370 -14.22 11.76 -21.11
CA ASP A 370 -15.62 12.10 -21.42
C ASP A 370 -16.57 10.97 -20.97
N LYS A 371 -16.20 9.71 -21.24
CA LYS A 371 -16.95 8.53 -20.77
C LYS A 371 -16.97 8.41 -19.23
N THR A 372 -15.90 8.80 -18.55
CA THR A 372 -15.87 8.75 -17.07
C THR A 372 -16.73 9.86 -16.48
N LEU A 373 -16.72 11.05 -17.09
CA LEU A 373 -17.50 12.19 -16.62
C LEU A 373 -19.00 11.99 -16.84
N SER A 374 -19.42 11.28 -17.89
CA SER A 374 -20.85 10.97 -18.12
C SER A 374 -21.47 10.02 -17.08
N LEU A 375 -20.64 9.37 -16.24
CA LEU A 375 -21.11 8.51 -15.15
C LEU A 375 -21.63 9.28 -13.94
N VAL A 376 -21.39 10.60 -13.83
CA VAL A 376 -21.91 11.40 -12.71
C VAL A 376 -23.14 12.21 -13.14
N GLN A 377 -24.22 12.09 -12.37
CA GLN A 377 -25.44 12.88 -12.51
C GLN A 377 -25.67 13.71 -11.25
N GLY A 378 -25.87 15.01 -11.41
CA GLY A 378 -26.23 15.90 -10.30
C GLY A 378 -27.73 15.96 -10.05
N VAL A 379 -28.16 15.95 -8.78
CA VAL A 379 -29.57 16.06 -8.39
C VAL A 379 -29.73 16.90 -7.11
N LEU A 380 -30.93 17.45 -6.88
CA LEU A 380 -31.27 18.20 -5.67
C LEU A 380 -32.22 17.42 -4.72
N SER A 381 -33.08 16.56 -5.28
CA SER A 381 -34.04 15.74 -4.54
C SER A 381 -33.63 14.25 -4.48
N TYR A 382 -34.34 13.48 -3.66
CA TYR A 382 -34.12 12.03 -3.51
C TYR A 382 -34.88 11.18 -4.54
N GLU A 383 -35.57 11.77 -5.52
CA GLU A 383 -36.44 11.04 -6.47
C GLU A 383 -35.69 9.93 -7.24
N ASN A 384 -34.41 10.15 -7.52
CA ASN A 384 -33.55 9.19 -8.23
C ASN A 384 -32.91 8.12 -7.33
N PHE A 385 -33.32 7.99 -6.06
CA PHE A 385 -32.69 7.06 -5.09
C PHE A 385 -33.35 5.68 -5.04
N ARG A 386 -34.48 5.47 -5.74
CA ARG A 386 -35.25 4.22 -5.71
C ARG A 386 -34.51 3.00 -6.26
N ASP A 387 -33.50 3.20 -7.10
CA ASP A 387 -32.68 2.14 -7.71
C ASP A 387 -31.20 2.21 -7.31
N VAL A 388 -30.89 2.96 -6.23
CA VAL A 388 -29.54 3.06 -5.67
C VAL A 388 -29.25 1.86 -4.78
N ASP A 389 -28.07 1.25 -4.96
CA ASP A 389 -27.64 0.09 -4.17
C ASP A 389 -26.77 0.48 -2.95
N MET A 390 -26.16 1.67 -2.99
CA MET A 390 -25.32 2.19 -1.91
C MET A 390 -25.35 3.72 -1.89
N VAL A 391 -25.49 4.30 -0.71
CA VAL A 391 -25.36 5.74 -0.47
C VAL A 391 -24.15 6.01 0.40
N ILE A 392 -23.38 7.04 0.09
CA ILE A 392 -22.28 7.54 0.93
C ILE A 392 -22.56 9.00 1.28
N GLU A 393 -22.88 9.25 2.55
CA GLU A 393 -23.11 10.57 3.10
C GLU A 393 -21.76 11.26 3.41
N ALA A 394 -21.56 12.47 2.88
CA ALA A 394 -20.34 13.27 3.00
C ALA A 394 -20.63 14.76 3.24
N VAL A 395 -21.63 15.07 4.06
CA VAL A 395 -21.98 16.40 4.54
C VAL A 395 -21.20 16.78 5.80
N ILE A 396 -21.36 18.03 6.24
CA ILE A 396 -20.69 18.59 7.43
C ILE A 396 -20.95 17.77 8.70
N GLU A 397 -20.01 17.84 9.66
CA GLU A 397 -20.09 17.14 10.94
C GLU A 397 -21.15 17.79 11.86
N ASN A 398 -22.42 17.46 11.63
CA ASN A 398 -23.55 17.86 12.45
C ASN A 398 -24.49 16.66 12.67
N VAL A 399 -24.66 16.25 13.93
CA VAL A 399 -25.43 15.07 14.31
C VAL A 399 -26.88 15.16 13.84
N ASN A 400 -27.56 16.28 14.12
CA ASN A 400 -28.98 16.46 13.77
C ASN A 400 -29.21 16.39 12.25
N LEU A 401 -28.35 17.03 11.48
CA LEU A 401 -28.41 17.00 10.02
C LEU A 401 -28.20 15.58 9.48
N LYS A 402 -27.19 14.85 10.00
CA LYS A 402 -26.93 13.47 9.58
C LYS A 402 -28.08 12.54 9.94
N GLN A 403 -28.65 12.67 11.15
CA GLN A 403 -29.84 11.91 11.53
C GLN A 403 -31.01 12.16 10.56
N GLN A 404 -31.28 13.42 10.22
CA GLN A 404 -32.32 13.77 9.25
C GLN A 404 -32.04 13.14 7.88
N ILE A 405 -30.81 13.23 7.38
CA ILE A 405 -30.41 12.60 6.12
C ILE A 405 -30.66 11.10 6.16
N PHE A 406 -30.26 10.40 7.21
CA PHE A 406 -30.44 8.95 7.30
C PHE A 406 -31.93 8.55 7.38
N SER A 407 -32.78 9.33 8.06
CA SER A 407 -34.24 9.16 8.00
C SER A 407 -34.82 9.41 6.60
N ASP A 408 -34.26 10.36 5.83
CA ASP A 408 -34.67 10.59 4.45
C ASP A 408 -34.21 9.45 3.53
N LEU A 409 -32.99 8.93 3.72
CA LEU A 409 -32.46 7.80 2.96
C LEU A 409 -33.27 6.53 3.21
N GLU A 410 -33.67 6.27 4.45
CA GLU A 410 -34.56 5.14 4.77
C GLU A 410 -35.86 5.18 3.96
N ARG A 411 -36.46 6.36 3.83
CA ARG A 411 -37.73 6.55 3.11
C ARG A 411 -37.60 6.46 1.58
N ASN A 412 -36.46 6.85 1.03
CA ASN A 412 -36.29 7.02 -0.43
C ASN A 412 -35.45 5.93 -1.10
N CYS A 413 -34.67 5.16 -0.34
CA CYS A 413 -33.86 4.06 -0.87
C CYS A 413 -34.57 2.71 -0.71
N PRO A 414 -34.31 1.75 -1.62
CA PRO A 414 -34.82 0.39 -1.46
C PRO A 414 -34.20 -0.27 -0.21
N GLN A 415 -34.89 -1.28 0.35
CA GLN A 415 -34.47 -1.96 1.59
C GLN A 415 -33.07 -2.58 1.50
N HIS A 416 -32.64 -3.00 0.31
CA HIS A 416 -31.31 -3.59 0.12
C HIS A 416 -30.16 -2.58 0.05
N CYS A 417 -30.46 -1.28 -0.05
CA CYS A 417 -29.44 -0.23 -0.21
C CYS A 417 -28.57 -0.10 1.04
N VAL A 418 -27.25 -0.07 0.86
CA VAL A 418 -26.30 0.20 1.95
C VAL A 418 -26.29 1.69 2.29
N LEU A 419 -26.44 2.05 3.57
CA LEU A 419 -26.44 3.43 4.04
C LEU A 419 -25.11 3.75 4.73
N ALA A 420 -24.16 4.32 3.99
CA ALA A 420 -22.84 4.61 4.52
C ALA A 420 -22.66 6.10 4.89
N THR A 421 -21.87 6.39 5.93
CA THR A 421 -21.43 7.75 6.29
C THR A 421 -19.91 7.88 6.22
N ASN A 422 -19.43 9.01 5.71
CA ASN A 422 -18.01 9.41 5.72
C ASN A 422 -17.67 10.29 6.94
N THR A 423 -18.47 10.25 8.02
CA THR A 423 -18.08 10.93 9.27
C THR A 423 -16.70 10.45 9.74
N SER A 424 -16.02 11.28 10.53
CA SER A 424 -14.67 11.09 11.03
C SER A 424 -14.58 10.98 12.55
N THR A 425 -15.62 11.46 13.25
CA THR A 425 -15.65 11.55 14.72
C THR A 425 -17.02 11.27 15.34
N ILE A 426 -18.12 11.30 14.57
CA ILE A 426 -19.47 11.10 15.12
C ILE A 426 -19.73 9.61 15.28
N ASP A 427 -20.26 9.25 16.46
CA ASP A 427 -20.75 7.91 16.77
C ASP A 427 -21.89 7.50 15.80
N LEU A 428 -21.70 6.36 15.12
CA LEU A 428 -22.68 5.82 14.18
C LEU A 428 -24.01 5.44 14.84
N ASN A 429 -24.00 5.05 16.12
CA ASN A 429 -25.22 4.78 16.88
C ASN A 429 -26.08 6.04 17.04
N LEU A 430 -25.45 7.22 17.17
CA LEU A 430 -26.17 8.50 17.18
C LEU A 430 -26.77 8.80 15.81
N ILE A 431 -26.03 8.55 14.72
CA ILE A 431 -26.53 8.74 13.35
C ILE A 431 -27.73 7.83 13.09
N GLY A 432 -27.63 6.55 13.48
CA GLY A 432 -28.67 5.54 13.31
C GLY A 432 -29.88 5.68 14.26
N GLN A 433 -29.87 6.60 15.22
CA GLN A 433 -30.88 6.65 16.28
C GLN A 433 -32.30 6.95 15.78
N LYS A 434 -32.45 7.68 14.67
CA LYS A 434 -33.75 8.11 14.10
C LYS A 434 -34.16 7.27 12.87
N THR A 435 -33.67 6.05 12.75
CA THR A 435 -33.98 5.14 11.66
C THR A 435 -34.10 3.70 12.16
N ASP A 436 -34.97 2.90 11.54
CA ASP A 436 -35.12 1.47 11.85
C ASP A 436 -34.12 0.60 11.05
N SER A 437 -33.50 1.19 10.02
CA SER A 437 -32.50 0.59 9.11
C SER A 437 -31.09 0.45 9.71
N GLN A 438 -30.95 0.29 11.03
CA GLN A 438 -29.62 0.30 11.69
C GLN A 438 -28.70 -0.83 11.23
N ASP A 439 -29.28 -1.95 10.78
CA ASP A 439 -28.55 -3.10 10.24
C ASP A 439 -27.81 -2.80 8.93
N ARG A 440 -28.25 -1.79 8.19
CA ARG A 440 -27.62 -1.33 6.94
C ARG A 440 -26.87 -0.01 7.05
N VAL A 441 -26.73 0.53 8.26
CA VAL A 441 -25.86 1.69 8.56
C VAL A 441 -24.42 1.24 8.78
N VAL A 442 -23.48 1.87 8.08
CA VAL A 442 -22.04 1.57 8.16
C VAL A 442 -21.21 2.83 7.97
N GLY A 443 -19.99 2.87 8.50
CA GLY A 443 -19.03 3.92 8.19
C GLY A 443 -18.23 3.57 6.95
N ALA A 444 -18.14 4.50 6.00
CA ALA A 444 -17.22 4.45 4.87
C ALA A 444 -16.27 5.66 4.99
N HIS A 445 -15.34 5.59 5.94
CA HIS A 445 -14.45 6.70 6.24
C HIS A 445 -13.28 6.72 5.24
N PHE A 446 -13.35 7.65 4.29
CA PHE A 446 -12.30 7.96 3.33
C PHE A 446 -11.35 9.02 3.88
N PHE A 447 -10.10 8.97 3.43
CA PHE A 447 -9.07 9.94 3.78
C PHE A 447 -8.87 10.98 2.67
N SER A 448 -8.76 12.26 3.03
CA SER A 448 -8.59 13.34 2.06
C SER A 448 -7.18 13.38 1.47
N PRO A 449 -7.01 13.54 0.14
CA PRO A 449 -8.04 13.52 -0.90
C PRO A 449 -8.53 12.10 -1.22
N ALA A 450 -9.86 11.89 -1.20
CA ALA A 450 -10.48 10.56 -1.26
C ALA A 450 -10.18 9.75 -2.54
N HIS A 451 -9.84 10.39 -3.67
CA HIS A 451 -9.46 9.68 -4.92
C HIS A 451 -7.96 9.35 -5.00
N ILE A 452 -7.17 9.75 -4.01
CA ILE A 452 -5.72 9.54 -3.94
C ILE A 452 -5.37 8.61 -2.78
N MET A 453 -5.89 8.87 -1.58
CA MET A 453 -5.51 8.13 -0.37
C MET A 453 -5.96 6.66 -0.44
N PRO A 454 -5.08 5.68 -0.17
CA PRO A 454 -5.37 4.27 -0.46
C PRO A 454 -6.25 3.59 0.59
N LEU A 455 -6.35 4.10 1.82
CA LEU A 455 -7.12 3.49 2.89
C LEU A 455 -8.62 3.79 2.79
N LEU A 456 -9.44 2.81 3.15
CA LEU A 456 -10.86 2.97 3.47
C LEU A 456 -11.11 2.31 4.84
N GLU A 457 -11.53 3.09 5.82
CA GLU A 457 -11.89 2.57 7.14
C GLU A 457 -13.39 2.28 7.17
N ILE A 458 -13.73 1.00 7.31
CA ILE A 458 -15.10 0.50 7.37
C ILE A 458 -15.49 0.36 8.84
N VAL A 459 -16.32 1.27 9.31
CA VAL A 459 -16.72 1.34 10.73
C VAL A 459 -18.00 0.56 10.92
N ARG A 460 -18.00 -0.42 11.83
CA ARG A 460 -19.18 -1.21 12.18
C ARG A 460 -19.69 -0.88 13.57
N THR A 461 -21.01 -0.93 13.72
CA THR A 461 -21.69 -1.00 15.03
C THR A 461 -21.99 -2.47 15.36
N GLU A 462 -22.57 -2.73 16.53
CA GLU A 462 -23.08 -4.04 16.92
C GLU A 462 -24.26 -4.49 16.04
N LYS A 463 -24.99 -3.54 15.46
CA LYS A 463 -26.17 -3.81 14.63
C LYS A 463 -25.84 -3.97 13.14
N THR A 464 -24.73 -3.39 12.68
CA THR A 464 -24.33 -3.43 11.28
C THR A 464 -24.20 -4.88 10.78
N SER A 465 -24.96 -5.20 9.73
CA SER A 465 -25.00 -6.53 9.13
C SER A 465 -23.64 -6.93 8.53
N PRO A 466 -23.18 -8.18 8.74
CA PRO A 466 -22.00 -8.71 8.07
C PRO A 466 -22.05 -8.60 6.53
N GLN A 467 -23.25 -8.70 5.93
CA GLN A 467 -23.42 -8.55 4.49
C GLN A 467 -23.06 -7.14 4.02
N VAL A 468 -23.45 -6.11 4.78
CA VAL A 468 -23.18 -4.70 4.46
C VAL A 468 -21.70 -4.39 4.53
N ILE A 469 -21.02 -4.94 5.55
CA ILE A 469 -19.55 -4.84 5.69
C ILE A 469 -18.87 -5.50 4.48
N LEU A 470 -19.30 -6.71 4.11
CA LEU A 470 -18.75 -7.44 2.98
C LEU A 470 -18.95 -6.70 1.64
N ASP A 471 -20.14 -6.15 1.42
CA ASP A 471 -20.48 -5.38 0.21
C ASP A 471 -19.59 -4.13 0.09
N LEU A 472 -19.38 -3.41 1.19
CA LEU A 472 -18.50 -2.24 1.21
C LEU A 472 -17.01 -2.62 1.08
N MET A 473 -16.58 -3.75 1.63
CA MET A 473 -15.23 -4.28 1.40
C MET A 473 -14.99 -4.59 -0.09
N ASP A 474 -15.97 -5.19 -0.77
CA ASP A 474 -15.90 -5.47 -2.20
C ASP A 474 -15.85 -4.18 -3.04
N VAL A 475 -16.72 -3.21 -2.76
CA VAL A 475 -16.68 -1.89 -3.39
C VAL A 475 -15.31 -1.24 -3.17
N GLY A 476 -14.82 -1.21 -1.92
CA GLY A 476 -13.51 -0.69 -1.55
C GLY A 476 -12.37 -1.27 -2.40
N LYS A 477 -12.32 -2.61 -2.53
CA LYS A 477 -11.35 -3.30 -3.38
C LYS A 477 -11.49 -2.91 -4.86
N LYS A 478 -12.72 -2.85 -5.39
CA LYS A 478 -12.99 -2.48 -6.79
C LYS A 478 -12.58 -1.05 -7.12
N ILE A 479 -12.73 -0.13 -6.16
CA ILE A 479 -12.25 1.26 -6.28
C ILE A 479 -10.77 1.43 -5.91
N LYS A 480 -10.02 0.32 -5.81
CA LYS A 480 -8.58 0.28 -5.53
C LYS A 480 -8.21 0.91 -4.18
N LYS A 481 -9.09 0.79 -3.20
CA LYS A 481 -8.79 1.05 -1.79
C LYS A 481 -8.42 -0.24 -1.07
N THR A 482 -7.71 -0.10 0.03
CA THR A 482 -7.48 -1.16 1.00
C THR A 482 -8.51 -0.95 2.13
N PRO A 483 -9.56 -1.79 2.21
CA PRO A 483 -10.50 -1.72 3.33
C PRO A 483 -9.85 -2.30 4.60
N ILE A 484 -10.08 -1.63 5.73
CA ILE A 484 -9.90 -2.18 7.08
C ILE A 484 -11.24 -2.09 7.81
N VAL A 485 -11.60 -3.11 8.60
CA VAL A 485 -12.84 -3.10 9.39
C VAL A 485 -12.51 -2.76 10.83
N VAL A 486 -13.21 -1.77 11.39
CA VAL A 486 -12.97 -1.26 12.73
C VAL A 486 -14.28 -1.08 13.49
N GLY A 487 -14.21 -1.13 14.82
CA GLY A 487 -15.30 -0.81 15.72
C GLY A 487 -15.60 0.69 15.74
N ASN A 488 -16.84 1.01 16.09
CA ASN A 488 -17.31 2.37 16.26
C ASN A 488 -16.79 2.99 17.57
N CYS A 489 -16.06 4.10 17.46
CA CYS A 489 -15.63 4.93 18.59
C CYS A 489 -15.21 6.33 18.09
N THR A 490 -15.06 7.30 18.99
CA THR A 490 -14.55 8.64 18.64
C THR A 490 -13.18 8.56 17.97
N GLY A 491 -13.12 8.99 16.70
CA GLY A 491 -11.90 8.94 15.87
C GLY A 491 -11.55 7.55 15.29
N PHE A 492 -12.41 6.56 15.48
CA PHE A 492 -12.26 5.18 14.99
C PHE A 492 -10.89 4.57 15.31
N ALA A 493 -10.23 3.88 14.38
CA ALA A 493 -8.89 3.37 14.64
C ALA A 493 -7.81 4.38 14.24
N VAL A 494 -7.89 4.99 13.05
CA VAL A 494 -6.80 5.82 12.52
C VAL A 494 -6.66 7.13 13.29
N ASN A 495 -7.72 7.95 13.31
CA ASN A 495 -7.63 9.29 13.88
C ASN A 495 -7.40 9.22 15.39
N ARG A 496 -8.05 8.25 16.06
CA ARG A 496 -7.84 7.97 17.49
C ARG A 496 -6.39 7.57 17.77
N MET A 497 -5.86 6.58 17.06
CA MET A 497 -4.48 6.14 17.26
C MET A 497 -3.47 7.28 17.09
N PHE A 498 -3.73 8.21 16.17
CA PHE A 498 -2.80 9.29 15.83
C PHE A 498 -3.06 10.65 16.49
N PHE A 499 -4.13 10.85 17.25
CA PHE A 499 -4.31 12.13 17.95
C PHE A 499 -3.11 12.51 18.85
N PRO A 500 -2.41 11.56 19.53
CA PRO A 500 -1.24 11.89 20.33
C PRO A 500 -0.06 12.41 19.49
N TYR A 501 0.00 12.15 18.18
CA TYR A 501 1.11 12.53 17.31
C TYR A 501 1.34 14.05 17.30
N THR A 502 0.29 14.83 17.02
CA THR A 502 0.35 16.30 17.00
C THR A 502 0.47 16.85 18.43
N GLN A 503 -0.19 16.23 19.40
CA GLN A 503 -0.14 16.65 20.80
C GLN A 503 1.26 16.49 21.40
N SER A 504 1.95 15.40 21.10
CA SER A 504 3.34 15.17 21.53
C SER A 504 4.28 16.23 20.95
N ALA A 505 4.12 16.60 19.69
CA ALA A 505 4.92 17.65 19.05
C ALA A 505 4.69 19.03 19.71
N LEU A 506 3.43 19.35 20.01
CA LEU A 506 3.07 20.58 20.74
C LEU A 506 3.68 20.58 22.14
N LEU A 507 3.60 19.45 22.86
CA LEU A 507 4.23 19.28 24.19
C LEU A 507 5.74 19.51 24.11
N LEU A 508 6.44 18.89 23.16
CA LEU A 508 7.88 19.08 22.97
C LEU A 508 8.23 20.55 22.66
N THR A 509 7.36 21.24 21.92
CA THR A 509 7.51 22.68 21.65
C THR A 509 7.37 23.49 22.92
N ASP A 510 6.41 23.17 23.77
CA ASP A 510 6.21 23.80 25.08
C ASP A 510 7.35 23.45 26.08
N LEU A 511 8.05 22.31 25.88
CA LEU A 511 9.27 21.93 26.62
C LEU A 511 10.57 22.56 26.10
N GLY A 512 10.50 23.36 25.02
CA GLY A 512 11.65 24.13 24.55
C GLY A 512 12.17 23.77 23.15
N LEU A 513 11.68 22.70 22.53
CA LEU A 513 12.16 22.28 21.21
C LEU A 513 11.69 23.21 20.08
N ASP A 514 12.50 23.28 19.04
CA ASP A 514 12.19 24.03 17.81
C ASP A 514 11.24 23.21 16.91
N VAL A 515 10.19 23.86 16.41
CA VAL A 515 9.17 23.21 15.55
C VAL A 515 9.78 22.61 14.28
N TYR A 516 10.78 23.27 13.70
CA TYR A 516 11.45 22.79 12.49
C TYR A 516 12.40 21.65 12.78
N GLN A 517 13.04 21.62 13.96
CA GLN A 517 13.82 20.47 14.42
C GLN A 517 12.93 19.22 14.56
N ILE A 518 11.75 19.36 15.17
CA ILE A 518 10.80 18.25 15.32
C ILE A 518 10.37 17.74 13.94
N ASP A 519 9.93 18.64 13.04
CA ASP A 519 9.52 18.25 11.69
C ASP A 519 10.66 17.58 10.90
N ARG A 520 11.90 18.05 11.04
CA ARG A 520 13.08 17.44 10.40
C ARG A 520 13.36 16.05 10.95
N ALA A 521 13.32 15.85 12.28
CA ALA A 521 13.55 14.54 12.89
C ALA A 521 12.50 13.51 12.41
N ILE A 522 11.23 13.91 12.37
CA ILE A 522 10.11 13.04 11.97
C ILE A 522 10.12 12.73 10.47
N THR A 523 10.47 13.70 9.61
CA THR A 523 10.63 13.46 8.17
C THR A 523 11.86 12.60 7.87
N LYS A 524 12.98 12.81 8.57
CA LYS A 524 14.18 11.96 8.48
C LYS A 524 13.90 10.53 8.92
N PHE A 525 13.05 10.34 9.95
CA PHE A 525 12.59 9.01 10.37
C PHE A 525 11.86 8.26 9.25
N GLY A 526 11.08 8.99 8.43
CA GLY A 526 10.44 8.46 7.24
C GLY A 526 9.04 8.97 6.93
N MET A 527 8.46 9.82 7.79
CA MET A 527 7.13 10.38 7.54
C MET A 527 7.17 11.34 6.34
N PRO A 528 6.11 11.40 5.51
CA PRO A 528 6.05 12.33 4.39
C PRO A 528 6.04 13.80 4.83
N MET A 529 5.50 14.08 6.01
CA MET A 529 5.42 15.42 6.61
C MET A 529 5.60 15.33 8.12
N GLY A 530 6.27 16.33 8.69
CA GLY A 530 6.35 16.49 10.14
C GLY A 530 5.01 16.95 10.75
N PRO A 531 4.83 16.83 12.07
CA PRO A 531 3.59 17.19 12.76
C PRO A 531 3.08 18.61 12.48
N PHE A 532 3.97 19.61 12.41
CA PHE A 532 3.58 21.00 12.20
C PHE A 532 3.23 21.30 10.75
N ARG A 533 4.01 20.74 9.81
CA ARG A 533 3.66 20.79 8.38
C ARG A 533 2.33 20.11 8.09
N LEU A 534 2.04 19.00 8.76
CA LEU A 534 0.76 18.31 8.68
C LEU A 534 -0.38 19.15 9.27
N ALA A 535 -0.19 19.78 10.43
CA ALA A 535 -1.18 20.67 11.03
C ALA A 535 -1.54 21.84 10.11
N ASP A 536 -0.55 22.43 9.42
CA ASP A 536 -0.79 23.49 8.43
C ASP A 536 -1.59 23.00 7.21
N LEU A 537 -1.36 21.75 6.77
CA LEU A 537 -2.08 21.16 5.64
C LEU A 537 -3.54 20.83 6.01
N VAL A 538 -3.76 20.25 7.19
CA VAL A 538 -5.09 19.91 7.70
C VAL A 538 -5.90 21.18 8.00
N GLY A 539 -5.23 22.20 8.55
CA GLY A 539 -5.83 23.47 8.96
C GLY A 539 -6.19 23.48 10.45
N PHE A 540 -5.94 24.62 11.10
CA PHE A 540 -6.03 24.71 12.56
C PHE A 540 -7.47 24.67 13.08
N GLU A 541 -8.45 25.15 12.32
CA GLU A 541 -9.87 25.08 12.66
C GLU A 541 -10.30 23.62 12.89
N VAL A 542 -9.92 22.73 11.96
CA VAL A 542 -10.20 21.30 12.03
C VAL A 542 -9.43 20.65 13.18
N ALA A 543 -8.15 20.99 13.33
CA ALA A 543 -7.31 20.44 14.39
C ALA A 543 -7.84 20.79 15.80
N VAL A 544 -8.27 22.04 16.03
CA VAL A 544 -8.86 22.48 17.30
C VAL A 544 -10.21 21.80 17.55
N ALA A 545 -11.11 21.77 16.55
CA ALA A 545 -12.41 21.12 16.68
C ALA A 545 -12.28 19.62 17.03
N THR A 546 -11.39 18.92 16.32
CA THR A 546 -11.11 17.50 16.59
C THR A 546 -10.43 17.30 17.94
N GLY A 547 -9.50 18.19 18.32
CA GLY A 547 -8.84 18.17 19.63
C GLY A 547 -9.83 18.30 20.80
N MET A 548 -10.88 19.11 20.65
CA MET A 548 -11.94 19.22 21.66
C MET A 548 -12.73 17.92 21.82
N GLN A 549 -12.99 17.19 20.73
CA GLN A 549 -13.66 15.88 20.79
C GLN A 549 -12.83 14.87 21.57
N TYR A 550 -11.51 14.81 21.33
CA TYR A 550 -10.64 13.93 22.11
C TYR A 550 -10.53 14.37 23.56
N LEU A 551 -10.54 15.67 23.83
CA LEU A 551 -10.54 16.16 25.19
C LEU A 551 -11.81 15.74 25.95
N GLU A 552 -12.97 15.80 25.31
CA GLU A 552 -14.24 15.41 25.91
C GLU A 552 -14.28 13.91 26.24
N HIS A 553 -13.71 13.06 25.38
CA HIS A 553 -13.80 11.61 25.50
C HIS A 553 -12.60 10.95 26.21
N PHE A 554 -11.42 11.57 26.18
CA PHE A 554 -10.12 11.00 26.62
C PHE A 554 -9.30 12.02 27.44
N SER A 555 -9.98 12.81 28.27
CA SER A 555 -9.40 13.94 29.01
C SER A 555 -8.12 13.62 29.81
N GLU A 556 -7.99 12.38 30.28
CA GLU A 556 -6.88 11.87 31.08
C GLU A 556 -5.58 11.68 30.30
N ARG A 557 -5.63 11.70 28.96
CA ARG A 557 -4.49 11.36 28.09
C ARG A 557 -4.35 12.31 26.90
N VAL A 558 -4.87 13.52 27.04
CA VAL A 558 -4.79 14.60 26.04
C VAL A 558 -3.89 15.72 26.55
N TYR A 559 -2.88 16.09 25.76
CA TYR A 559 -2.12 17.31 26.03
C TYR A 559 -2.80 18.53 25.42
N LYS A 560 -3.07 19.54 26.26
CA LYS A 560 -3.75 20.79 25.89
C LYS A 560 -2.73 21.89 25.62
N SER A 561 -2.42 22.15 24.36
CA SER A 561 -1.62 23.32 23.97
C SER A 561 -2.51 24.47 23.51
N LEU A 562 -2.18 25.68 23.95
CA LEU A 562 -2.84 26.91 23.52
C LEU A 562 -2.24 27.50 22.23
N LEU A 563 -1.20 26.86 21.68
CA LEU A 563 -0.48 27.37 20.51
C LEU A 563 -1.39 27.50 19.27
N LEU A 564 -2.15 26.47 18.92
CA LEU A 564 -3.05 26.51 17.76
C LEU A 564 -4.20 27.52 17.94
N PRO A 565 -4.94 27.53 19.08
CA PRO A 565 -5.96 28.54 19.32
C PRO A 565 -5.44 29.98 19.21
N MET A 566 -4.29 30.30 19.83
CA MET A 566 -3.70 31.65 19.77
C MET A 566 -3.29 32.05 18.35
N MET A 567 -2.77 31.12 17.56
CA MET A 567 -2.41 31.41 16.17
C MET A 567 -3.66 31.63 15.30
N LEU A 568 -4.75 30.91 15.59
CA LEU A 568 -6.01 31.05 14.89
C LEU A 568 -6.65 32.44 15.15
N GLU A 569 -6.55 32.97 16.37
CA GLU A 569 -6.97 34.34 16.72
C GLU A 569 -6.29 35.39 15.83
N ASP A 570 -5.02 35.17 15.50
CA ASP A 570 -4.22 36.01 14.59
C ASP A 570 -4.41 35.69 13.10
N LYS A 571 -5.49 34.97 12.75
CA LYS A 571 -5.85 34.55 11.37
C LYS A 571 -4.77 33.70 10.69
N ARG A 572 -4.02 32.92 11.47
CA ARG A 572 -3.05 31.94 10.96
C ARG A 572 -3.68 30.56 11.06
N ALA A 573 -4.16 30.03 9.94
CA ALA A 573 -4.87 28.75 9.86
C ALA A 573 -4.17 27.73 8.93
N GLY A 574 -2.88 27.91 8.65
CA GLY A 574 -2.08 26.98 7.84
C GLY A 574 -2.03 27.35 6.35
N GLU A 575 -2.02 26.33 5.48
CA GLU A 575 -1.92 26.51 4.03
C GLU A 575 -3.06 27.35 3.44
N LYS A 576 -4.28 27.19 3.97
CA LYS A 576 -5.49 27.90 3.51
C LYS A 576 -5.34 29.42 3.59
N THR A 577 -4.71 29.92 4.66
CA THR A 577 -4.42 31.34 4.87
C THR A 577 -3.00 31.72 4.46
N ARG A 578 -2.26 30.79 3.85
CA ARG A 578 -0.84 30.91 3.48
C ARG A 578 0.11 31.20 4.65
N LYS A 579 -0.38 31.10 5.89
CA LYS A 579 0.32 31.43 7.13
C LYS A 579 -0.14 30.48 8.23
N GLY A 580 0.79 29.69 8.76
CA GLY A 580 0.62 28.81 9.91
C GLY A 580 1.92 28.73 10.69
N PHE A 581 2.43 27.52 10.94
CA PHE A 581 3.80 27.29 11.40
C PHE A 581 4.83 27.67 10.32
N TYR A 582 4.44 27.51 9.06
CA TYR A 582 5.21 27.94 7.91
C TYR A 582 4.50 29.07 7.15
N LEU A 583 5.26 29.74 6.28
CA LEU A 583 4.75 30.62 5.23
C LEU A 583 4.63 29.85 3.92
N TYR A 584 3.61 30.15 3.12
CA TYR A 584 3.35 29.49 1.85
C TYR A 584 3.30 30.49 0.69
N ASP A 585 4.04 30.19 -0.37
CA ASP A 585 3.96 30.92 -1.63
C ASP A 585 2.75 30.50 -2.49
N ASP A 586 2.57 31.12 -3.67
CA ASP A 586 1.49 30.77 -4.61
C ASP A 586 1.54 29.30 -5.08
N ARG A 587 2.70 28.66 -4.98
CA ARG A 587 2.91 27.24 -5.32
C ARG A 587 2.77 26.32 -4.10
N ARG A 588 2.34 26.85 -2.94
CA ARG A 588 2.20 26.16 -1.65
C ARG A 588 3.52 25.55 -1.13
N LYS A 589 4.65 26.14 -1.50
CA LYS A 589 5.96 25.75 -0.95
C LYS A 589 6.12 26.34 0.45
N ALA A 590 6.41 25.49 1.43
CA ALA A 590 6.61 25.88 2.82
C ALA A 590 7.97 26.56 3.02
N GLN A 591 7.99 27.63 3.80
CA GLN A 591 9.21 28.32 4.26
C GLN A 591 9.09 28.60 5.77
N PRO A 592 10.19 28.50 6.55
CA PRO A 592 10.16 28.84 7.97
C PRO A 592 9.65 30.26 8.20
N ASP A 593 8.74 30.42 9.15
CA ASP A 593 8.28 31.71 9.63
C ASP A 593 9.07 32.17 10.87
N PRO A 594 9.80 33.29 10.80
CA PRO A 594 10.47 33.89 11.96
C PRO A 594 9.50 34.30 13.08
N GLU A 595 8.27 34.69 12.73
CA GLU A 595 7.27 35.11 13.71
C GLU A 595 6.73 33.95 14.56
N ILE A 596 6.98 32.68 14.22
CA ILE A 596 6.48 31.57 15.03
C ILE A 596 7.03 31.60 16.47
N LYS A 597 8.25 32.17 16.64
CA LYS A 597 8.93 32.25 17.93
C LYS A 597 8.14 33.06 18.97
N LYS A 598 7.40 34.11 18.58
CA LYS A 598 6.57 34.88 19.54
C LYS A 598 5.42 34.05 20.10
N TYR A 599 4.76 33.25 19.25
CA TYR A 599 3.67 32.36 19.67
C TYR A 599 4.17 31.24 20.57
N ILE A 600 5.29 30.63 20.18
CA ILE A 600 5.93 29.57 20.96
C ILE A 600 6.34 30.09 22.35
N ALA A 601 6.98 31.26 22.44
CA ALA A 601 7.37 31.85 23.72
C ALA A 601 6.16 32.13 24.63
N LYS A 602 5.05 32.62 24.05
CA LYS A 602 3.79 32.84 24.79
C LYS A 602 3.18 31.52 25.27
N SER A 603 3.10 30.51 24.40
CA SER A 603 2.59 29.17 24.73
C SER A 603 3.39 28.53 25.88
N ARG A 604 4.72 28.55 25.78
CA ARG A 604 5.63 28.04 26.81
C ARG A 604 5.40 28.69 28.18
N LYS A 605 5.27 30.02 28.21
CA LYS A 605 5.03 30.76 29.45
C LYS A 605 3.69 30.35 30.10
N MET A 606 2.66 30.11 29.29
CA MET A 606 1.35 29.67 29.77
C MET A 606 1.35 28.21 30.22
N ALA A 607 2.10 27.34 29.53
CA ALA A 607 2.21 25.92 29.86
C ALA A 607 2.95 25.68 31.20
N GLY A 608 3.96 26.52 31.51
CA GLY A 608 4.66 26.47 32.80
C GLY A 608 5.48 25.20 33.05
N LEU A 609 5.79 24.42 32.00
CA LEU A 609 6.45 23.11 32.11
C LEU A 609 7.97 23.17 32.33
N ILE A 610 8.61 24.32 32.17
CA ILE A 610 10.07 24.48 32.29
C ILE A 610 10.39 25.10 33.66
N SER A 611 10.80 24.27 34.63
CA SER A 611 11.10 24.72 36.00
C SER A 611 12.48 25.37 36.16
N ASP A 612 13.50 24.93 35.39
CA ASP A 612 14.90 25.34 35.55
C ASP A 612 15.42 26.32 34.46
N GLY A 613 14.53 26.82 33.60
CA GLY A 613 14.86 27.75 32.50
C GLY A 613 15.72 27.19 31.37
N LYS A 614 16.16 25.92 31.42
CA LYS A 614 16.95 25.27 30.35
C LYS A 614 16.06 24.49 29.39
N PRO A 615 16.10 24.77 28.08
CA PRO A 615 15.39 23.98 27.08
C PRO A 615 15.83 22.50 27.09
N LEU A 616 14.89 21.59 26.89
CA LEU A 616 15.19 20.17 26.76
C LEU A 616 16.06 19.93 25.51
N SER A 617 17.21 19.28 25.69
CA SER A 617 18.09 18.88 24.59
C SER A 617 17.86 17.41 24.27
N LEU A 618 17.30 17.13 23.09
CA LEU A 618 16.94 15.79 22.64
C LEU A 618 17.65 15.45 21.32
N THR A 619 18.00 14.18 21.15
CA THR A 619 18.44 13.66 19.86
C THR A 619 17.26 13.46 18.91
N ASP A 620 17.51 13.32 17.60
CA ASP A 620 16.47 12.95 16.63
C ASP A 620 15.71 11.67 17.05
N LYS A 621 16.42 10.71 17.65
CA LYS A 621 15.83 9.46 18.15
C LYS A 621 14.86 9.73 19.30
N ASP A 622 15.26 10.54 20.28
CA ASP A 622 14.40 10.87 21.43
C ASP A 622 13.15 11.61 20.97
N ILE A 623 13.26 12.53 20.00
CA ILE A 623 12.11 13.23 19.41
C ILE A 623 11.14 12.23 18.78
N VAL A 624 11.65 11.30 17.96
CA VAL A 624 10.82 10.26 17.33
C VAL A 624 10.12 9.41 18.37
N GLU A 625 10.83 8.94 19.40
CA GLU A 625 10.25 8.10 20.46
C GLU A 625 9.22 8.87 21.29
N MET A 626 9.51 10.11 21.69
CA MET A 626 8.55 10.95 22.44
C MET A 626 7.31 11.31 21.63
N VAL A 627 7.39 11.35 20.31
CA VAL A 627 6.24 11.56 19.43
C VAL A 627 5.45 10.28 19.19
N PHE A 628 6.10 9.15 18.93
CA PHE A 628 5.41 7.93 18.51
C PHE A 628 5.06 6.98 19.65
N PHE A 629 5.74 6.99 20.80
CA PHE A 629 5.37 6.09 21.90
C PHE A 629 3.98 6.39 22.47
N PRO A 630 3.53 7.65 22.61
CA PRO A 630 2.13 7.95 22.91
C PRO A 630 1.15 7.39 21.86
N VAL A 631 1.51 7.44 20.58
CA VAL A 631 0.72 6.86 19.47
C VAL A 631 0.65 5.33 19.60
N VAL A 632 1.77 4.66 19.89
CA VAL A 632 1.82 3.21 20.17
C VAL A 632 0.95 2.85 21.38
N ASN A 633 1.03 3.68 22.43
CA ASN A 633 0.26 3.49 23.65
C ASN A 633 -1.25 3.63 23.40
N GLU A 634 -1.66 4.55 22.52
CA GLU A 634 -3.05 4.68 22.09
C GLU A 634 -3.48 3.50 21.20
N ALA A 635 -2.61 3.06 20.28
CA ALA A 635 -2.84 1.87 19.47
C ALA A 635 -3.07 0.61 20.32
N CYS A 636 -2.35 0.47 21.43
CA CYS A 636 -2.55 -0.61 22.40
C CYS A 636 -3.96 -0.59 22.99
N ARG A 637 -4.52 0.60 23.30
CA ARG A 637 -5.90 0.73 23.79
C ARG A 637 -6.92 0.41 22.70
N VAL A 638 -6.68 0.84 21.46
CA VAL A 638 -7.52 0.49 20.29
C VAL A 638 -7.57 -1.03 20.09
N LEU A 639 -6.47 -1.75 20.35
CA LEU A 639 -6.44 -3.21 20.33
C LEU A 639 -7.17 -3.84 21.52
N ASP A 640 -6.90 -3.35 22.73
CA ASP A 640 -7.45 -3.91 23.97
C ASP A 640 -8.99 -3.79 24.03
N GLU A 641 -9.50 -2.65 23.54
CA GLU A 641 -10.93 -2.38 23.47
C GLU A 641 -11.64 -3.16 22.34
N GLY A 642 -10.88 -3.80 21.44
CA GLY A 642 -11.42 -4.55 20.30
C GLY A 642 -11.92 -3.68 19.15
N ILE A 643 -11.46 -2.43 19.06
CA ILE A 643 -11.79 -1.53 17.95
C ILE A 643 -11.10 -2.01 16.67
N ALA A 644 -9.85 -2.43 16.73
CA ALA A 644 -9.19 -3.09 15.61
C ALA A 644 -9.34 -4.61 15.72
N VAL A 645 -9.59 -5.27 14.58
CA VAL A 645 -9.73 -6.74 14.52
C VAL A 645 -8.40 -7.43 14.84
N GLN A 646 -7.28 -6.86 14.40
CA GLN A 646 -5.93 -7.40 14.61
C GLN A 646 -4.88 -6.29 14.51
N ALA A 647 -3.71 -6.51 15.11
CA ALA A 647 -2.60 -5.56 15.08
C ALA A 647 -2.13 -5.18 13.67
N SER A 648 -2.14 -6.13 12.74
CA SER A 648 -1.75 -5.87 11.35
C SER A 648 -2.68 -4.88 10.64
N ASP A 649 -3.94 -4.77 11.06
CA ASP A 649 -4.85 -3.79 10.49
C ASP A 649 -4.44 -2.37 10.90
N LEU A 650 -3.97 -2.18 12.15
CA LEU A 650 -3.41 -0.91 12.60
C LEU A 650 -2.09 -0.55 11.90
N ASP A 651 -1.26 -1.54 11.60
CA ASP A 651 -0.07 -1.32 10.78
C ASP A 651 -0.44 -0.79 9.38
N ILE A 652 -1.41 -1.42 8.72
CA ILE A 652 -1.92 -0.95 7.43
C ILE A 652 -2.58 0.41 7.55
N ALA A 653 -3.36 0.64 8.60
CA ALA A 653 -4.00 1.91 8.87
C ALA A 653 -2.95 3.04 9.04
N SER A 654 -1.86 2.76 9.76
CA SER A 654 -0.76 3.70 9.97
C SER A 654 -0.02 4.03 8.67
N VAL A 655 0.26 3.03 7.84
CA VAL A 655 0.98 3.21 6.57
C VAL A 655 0.11 3.91 5.53
N MET A 656 -1.13 3.47 5.36
CA MET A 656 -2.01 3.89 4.27
C MET A 656 -2.89 5.10 4.61
N GLY A 657 -3.17 5.33 5.89
CA GLY A 657 -3.94 6.48 6.39
C GLY A 657 -3.04 7.66 6.74
N MET A 658 -1.97 7.42 7.51
CA MET A 658 -1.11 8.47 8.07
C MET A 658 0.28 8.58 7.44
N GLY A 659 0.63 7.65 6.54
CA GLY A 659 1.90 7.68 5.83
C GLY A 659 3.09 7.19 6.65
N PHE A 660 2.86 6.33 7.66
CA PHE A 660 3.95 5.67 8.38
C PHE A 660 4.85 4.92 7.39
N PRO A 661 6.19 5.01 7.50
CA PRO A 661 7.09 4.45 6.50
C PRO A 661 6.93 2.92 6.39
N PRO A 662 6.55 2.36 5.22
CA PRO A 662 6.28 0.93 5.07
C PRO A 662 7.53 0.06 5.27
N TYR A 663 8.73 0.61 5.01
CA TYR A 663 10.01 -0.06 5.29
C TYR A 663 10.35 -0.17 6.78
N ARG A 664 9.45 0.28 7.65
CA ARG A 664 9.45 0.03 9.10
C ARG A 664 8.28 -0.85 9.56
N GLY A 665 7.43 -1.33 8.64
CA GLY A 665 6.43 -2.37 8.89
C GLY A 665 5.08 -1.89 9.41
N GLY A 666 4.94 -0.59 9.71
CA GLY A 666 3.77 -0.08 10.42
C GLY A 666 4.05 0.15 11.90
N LEU A 667 3.14 0.84 12.58
CA LEU A 667 3.35 1.33 13.94
C LEU A 667 3.58 0.20 14.97
N ILE A 668 2.73 -0.84 14.96
CA ILE A 668 2.81 -1.94 15.92
C ILE A 668 4.00 -2.84 15.59
N PHE A 669 4.24 -3.13 14.32
CA PHE A 669 5.43 -3.88 13.91
C PHE A 669 6.73 -3.18 14.33
N TRP A 670 6.81 -1.87 14.11
CA TRP A 670 7.96 -1.07 14.55
C TRP A 670 8.10 -1.09 16.07
N ALA A 671 7.00 -0.96 16.82
CA ALA A 671 7.03 -1.05 18.27
C ALA A 671 7.52 -2.42 18.77
N ASP A 672 7.07 -3.52 18.14
CA ASP A 672 7.55 -4.87 18.44
C ASP A 672 9.03 -5.06 18.12
N SER A 673 9.57 -4.36 17.12
CA SER A 673 11.01 -4.39 16.80
C SER A 673 11.87 -3.72 17.88
N LEU A 674 11.30 -2.80 18.65
CA LEU A 674 11.96 -2.15 19.79
C LEU A 674 11.79 -2.95 21.09
N GLY A 675 10.64 -3.60 21.23
CA GLY A 675 10.26 -4.37 22.42
C GLY A 675 9.33 -3.59 23.36
N PRO A 676 8.21 -4.19 23.82
CA PRO A 676 7.25 -3.53 24.69
C PRO A 676 7.85 -3.08 26.03
N GLU A 677 8.86 -3.78 26.54
CA GLU A 677 9.56 -3.44 27.78
C GLU A 677 10.30 -2.11 27.67
N TYR A 678 10.99 -1.89 26.54
CA TYR A 678 11.69 -0.64 26.28
C TYR A 678 10.70 0.53 26.20
N ILE A 679 9.61 0.35 25.45
CA ILE A 679 8.57 1.38 25.27
C ILE A 679 7.91 1.72 26.60
N TYR A 680 7.49 0.70 27.37
CA TYR A 680 6.89 0.88 28.69
C TYR A 680 7.83 1.64 29.64
N SER A 681 9.12 1.27 29.69
CA SER A 681 10.10 1.93 30.56
C SER A 681 10.27 3.41 30.23
N LYS A 682 10.30 3.77 28.94
CA LYS A 682 10.42 5.15 28.47
C LYS A 682 9.19 5.97 28.80
N LEU A 683 8.00 5.42 28.53
CA LEU A 683 6.73 6.07 28.88
C LEU A 683 6.61 6.30 30.39
N LYS A 684 7.04 5.34 31.23
CA LYS A 684 7.04 5.49 32.68
C LYS A 684 7.94 6.65 33.15
N ILE A 685 9.16 6.76 32.61
CA ILE A 685 10.07 7.87 32.92
C ILE A 685 9.45 9.23 32.56
N TRP A 686 8.83 9.32 31.37
CA TRP A 686 8.17 10.55 30.94
C TRP A 686 6.87 10.84 31.67
N TYR A 687 6.16 9.81 32.13
CA TYR A 687 4.99 9.95 33.00
C TYR A 687 5.38 10.59 34.32
N GLU A 688 6.47 10.13 34.95
CA GLU A 688 7.01 10.70 36.19
C GLU A 688 7.50 12.14 36.01
N SER A 689 8.00 12.48 34.81
CA SER A 689 8.59 13.81 34.52
C SER A 689 7.59 14.84 34.01
N TYR A 690 6.59 14.42 33.22
CA TYR A 690 5.73 15.30 32.42
C TYR A 690 4.23 15.02 32.58
N GLY A 691 3.85 14.02 33.38
CA GLY A 691 2.46 13.74 33.76
C GLY A 691 1.70 12.81 32.82
N ASP A 692 0.37 12.80 32.99
CA ASP A 692 -0.55 11.75 32.53
C ASP A 692 -0.55 11.49 31.02
N PHE A 693 -0.14 12.45 30.19
CA PHE A 693 -0.04 12.25 28.73
C PHE A 693 0.84 11.05 28.34
N PHE A 694 1.88 10.76 29.13
CA PHE A 694 2.78 9.63 28.89
C PHE A 694 2.40 8.38 29.68
N LYS A 695 1.29 8.37 30.43
CA LYS A 695 0.91 7.24 31.26
C LYS A 695 0.74 5.96 30.42
N PRO A 696 1.54 4.90 30.65
CA PRO A 696 1.41 3.64 29.92
C PRO A 696 0.04 2.99 30.19
N CYS A 697 -0.58 2.42 29.16
CA CYS A 697 -1.82 1.65 29.32
C CYS A 697 -1.55 0.26 29.90
N THR A 698 -2.60 -0.32 30.49
CA THR A 698 -2.59 -1.67 31.03
C THR A 698 -2.17 -2.70 29.98
N TYR A 699 -2.67 -2.60 28.74
CA TYR A 699 -2.27 -3.53 27.67
C TYR A 699 -0.76 -3.54 27.43
N LEU A 700 -0.13 -2.36 27.35
CA LEU A 700 1.33 -2.26 27.17
C LEU A 700 2.09 -2.79 28.39
N GLU A 701 1.61 -2.48 29.59
CA GLU A 701 2.18 -2.98 30.84
C GLU A 701 2.16 -4.50 30.92
N GLU A 702 1.02 -5.13 30.63
CA GLU A 702 0.88 -6.59 30.62
C GLU A 702 1.82 -7.25 29.60
N ARG A 703 1.97 -6.66 28.41
CA ARG A 703 2.87 -7.16 27.37
C ARG A 703 4.34 -7.05 27.76
N SER A 704 4.71 -5.95 28.39
CA SER A 704 6.02 -5.70 28.98
C SER A 704 6.35 -6.74 30.05
N VAL A 705 5.46 -6.94 31.04
CA VAL A 705 5.66 -7.92 32.13
C VAL A 705 5.78 -9.35 31.60
N ASN A 706 4.94 -9.72 30.63
CA ASN A 706 4.92 -11.07 30.06
C ASN A 706 5.98 -11.30 28.96
N LYS A 707 6.79 -10.29 28.60
CA LYS A 707 7.76 -10.34 27.50
C LYS A 707 7.17 -10.83 26.19
N SER A 708 5.97 -10.37 25.87
CA SER A 708 5.22 -10.79 24.68
C SER A 708 4.99 -9.63 23.73
N LYS A 709 5.08 -9.88 22.43
CA LYS A 709 4.85 -8.87 21.39
C LYS A 709 3.48 -8.21 21.53
N LEU A 710 3.41 -6.91 21.27
CA LEU A 710 2.18 -6.12 21.19
C LEU A 710 1.20 -6.69 20.15
N SER A 711 1.73 -7.22 19.03
CA SER A 711 0.96 -7.85 17.96
C SER A 711 0.37 -9.22 18.32
N SER A 712 0.78 -9.82 19.43
CA SER A 712 0.24 -11.12 19.84
C SER A 712 -1.27 -11.00 20.13
N PRO A 713 -2.10 -12.01 19.83
CA PRO A 713 -3.52 -11.97 20.18
C PRO A 713 -3.73 -11.72 21.68
N GLY A 714 -4.65 -10.82 22.05
CA GLY A 714 -5.02 -10.53 23.43
C GLY A 714 -5.90 -11.62 24.04
N LYS A 715 -5.95 -11.72 25.38
CA LYS A 715 -6.89 -12.62 26.08
C LYS A 715 -8.36 -12.20 25.86
N SER A 716 -8.65 -10.89 25.79
CA SER A 716 -10.01 -10.34 25.57
C SER A 716 -10.51 -10.52 24.13
N MET A 717 -9.59 -10.49 23.15
CA MET A 717 -9.90 -10.57 21.71
C MET A 717 -10.49 -11.93 21.30
N LYS A 718 -10.17 -13.01 22.04
CA LYS A 718 -10.77 -14.34 21.84
C LYS A 718 -12.21 -14.49 22.35
N ALA A 719 -12.70 -13.57 23.18
CA ALA A 719 -14.00 -13.66 23.84
C ALA A 719 -15.07 -12.73 23.23
N ARG A 720 -14.69 -11.84 22.30
CA ARG A 720 -15.55 -10.79 21.73
C ARG A 720 -15.76 -10.89 20.20
N LEU A 721 -15.03 -11.81 19.56
CA LEU A 721 -15.29 -12.31 18.21
C LEU A 721 -16.06 -13.63 18.33
#